data_AF-A0A7Y0KB31-F1
#
_entry.id   AF-A0A7Y0KB31-F1
#
_cell.length_a   1.000
_cell.length_b   1.000
_cell.length_c   1.000
_cell.angle_alpha   90.00
_cell.angle_beta   90.00
_cell.angle_gamma   90.00
#
_symmetry.space_group_name_H-M   'P 1'
#
loop_
_entity.id
_entity.type
_entity.pdbx_description
1 polymer ?
#
loop_
_entity_poly.entity_id
_entity_poly.type
_entity_poly.pdbx_seq_one_letter_code
_entity_poly.pdbx_strand_id
1 'polypeptide(L)'
;MDKEQALYFLENKHYNFEYLKPTDEKRLVVIEGEFGLGKSFAIDKIYLDLLLRAENEFDFPIPICINAAQLDIDVQKYLEKIVLDKSKRYWIIVDGMDEVSVSIASNILENMRIAIERWDNLCIILTSRPLSIFANISEKIRMKGLNEDEALEIVNFINNQQKLYHFYNLPKDIEVVIQRPLFAILLGLYLRKTNNIIPNTSGELLAYLIENAFKNVEINESNTNQLLMNLAMISTSSGNVPVKKTEIGDIVEVRSLLNSGLIIEENGYISFVLPILNQWFAAKSLSENMININHIIEKGTLDYWKYPLIILITIFKEDTIDNILREIVEKVPGFASVLIEESIKKWGIHNDITSLSTQECGEKIRMTMSSWIKSLGILADIIAPVDMNRTILPIGIMKDDEWLYISWYRGRKKLPEINILDGNKIEYDWLSYKGARPGDRSSWYWRWTFEELRGKLTKIIKNKALPICTEIIYKELMWSTSLKIVRKGSLYTKSISINEIKSRIEKEYQNISDINVNKKRVPMSLYKDYIANLEIKGINVVECPIPGEDIENPKDDWVWSAYSDEQLYIRTVKIYKEVIIGYKEIVETFFPLLKNRLRKFVLYPFTLKGDLQAPKETDGFSAGPGLNWHLEPLPSDYKDFILDIQFTKEDSDDFHLDDNIIYEIGKKIKEYRRDDCMWLSVTRTGQVLDIFEDTPITDIIYKWLEQDLKSINWVD
;
A
#
# COMPACT_ATOMS: atom_id res chain seq x y z
N MET A 1 -7.53 -18.83 29.92
CA MET A 1 -8.61 -19.81 29.72
C MET A 1 -8.22 -21.05 30.50
N ASP A 2 -9.13 -21.66 31.24
CA ASP A 2 -8.85 -22.94 31.89
C ASP A 2 -9.04 -24.11 30.92
N LYS A 3 -8.60 -25.31 31.33
CA LYS A 3 -8.60 -26.50 30.47
C LYS A 3 -10.03 -26.93 30.08
N GLU A 4 -11.01 -26.76 30.97
CA GLU A 4 -12.41 -27.12 30.70
C GLU A 4 -13.03 -26.21 29.65
N GLN A 5 -12.81 -24.90 29.75
CA GLN A 5 -13.24 -23.93 28.74
C GLN A 5 -12.61 -24.21 27.38
N ALA A 6 -11.32 -24.58 27.34
CA ALA A 6 -10.61 -24.94 26.12
C ALA A 6 -11.23 -26.18 25.45
N LEU A 7 -11.49 -27.23 26.23
CA LEU A 7 -12.13 -28.46 25.76
C LEU A 7 -13.54 -28.21 25.25
N TYR A 8 -14.32 -27.35 25.92
CA TYR A 8 -15.65 -26.98 25.47
C TYR A 8 -15.64 -26.41 24.04
N PHE A 9 -14.73 -25.46 23.76
CA PHE A 9 -14.61 -24.92 22.40
C PHE A 9 -14.12 -25.98 21.41
N LEU A 10 -13.19 -26.85 21.80
CA LEU A 10 -12.67 -27.87 20.90
C LEU A 10 -13.69 -28.95 20.51
N GLU A 11 -14.57 -29.33 21.43
CA GLU A 11 -15.42 -30.53 21.30
C GLU A 11 -16.90 -30.22 21.08
N ASN A 12 -17.43 -29.13 21.65
CA ASN A 12 -18.87 -28.89 21.72
C ASN A 12 -19.39 -27.79 20.77
N LYS A 13 -18.51 -27.01 20.13
CA LYS A 13 -18.91 -26.07 19.08
C LYS A 13 -18.75 -26.71 17.70
N HIS A 14 -19.80 -26.60 16.88
CA HIS A 14 -19.71 -26.95 15.46
C HIS A 14 -19.05 -25.81 14.69
N TYR A 15 -17.93 -26.10 14.03
CA TYR A 15 -17.25 -25.16 13.14
C TYR A 15 -17.51 -25.56 11.69
N ASN A 16 -17.84 -24.60 10.81
CA ASN A 16 -17.98 -24.86 9.38
C ASN A 16 -16.84 -24.17 8.62
N PHE A 17 -15.84 -24.97 8.24
CA PHE A 17 -14.68 -24.52 7.46
C PHE A 17 -14.65 -25.13 6.04
N GLU A 18 -15.74 -25.75 5.59
CA GLU A 18 -15.79 -26.37 4.26
C GLU A 18 -15.55 -25.37 3.13
N TYR A 19 -16.01 -24.13 3.28
CA TYR A 19 -15.80 -23.07 2.29
C TYR A 19 -14.33 -22.64 2.12
N LEU A 20 -13.44 -23.08 3.03
CA LEU A 20 -12.00 -22.79 2.98
C LEU A 20 -11.21 -23.89 2.26
N LYS A 21 -11.85 -25.02 1.96
CA LYS A 21 -11.21 -26.18 1.34
C LYS A 21 -11.11 -26.01 -0.18
N PRO A 22 -10.02 -26.48 -0.83
CA PRO A 22 -9.92 -26.56 -2.28
C PRO A 22 -11.00 -27.48 -2.87
N THR A 23 -11.37 -27.23 -4.12
CA THR A 23 -12.28 -28.08 -4.91
C THR A 23 -11.55 -28.70 -6.09
N ASP A 24 -12.16 -29.66 -6.78
CA ASP A 24 -11.56 -30.24 -7.99
C ASP A 24 -11.39 -29.20 -9.12
N GLU A 25 -12.29 -28.20 -9.20
CA GLU A 25 -12.17 -27.07 -10.14
C GLU A 25 -11.14 -26.02 -9.68
N LYS A 26 -10.88 -25.92 -8.38
CA LYS A 26 -9.99 -24.91 -7.79
C LYS A 26 -9.08 -25.56 -6.75
N ARG A 27 -8.01 -26.18 -7.26
CA ARG A 27 -7.08 -27.01 -6.50
C ARG A 27 -6.10 -26.23 -5.62
N LEU A 28 -6.00 -24.90 -5.79
CA LEU A 28 -5.23 -24.00 -4.93
C LEU A 28 -6.13 -22.92 -4.34
N VAL A 29 -6.06 -22.77 -3.02
CA VAL A 29 -6.79 -21.76 -2.26
C VAL A 29 -5.83 -20.97 -1.37
N VAL A 30 -5.98 -19.64 -1.37
CA VAL A 30 -5.28 -18.74 -0.44
C VAL A 30 -6.26 -18.16 0.56
N ILE A 31 -6.19 -18.60 1.81
CA ILE A 31 -7.02 -18.13 2.92
C ILE A 31 -6.42 -16.84 3.48
N GLU A 32 -7.07 -15.72 3.18
CA GLU A 32 -6.69 -14.40 3.69
C GLU A 32 -7.52 -14.05 4.94
N GLY A 33 -6.86 -13.57 5.99
CA GLY A 33 -7.54 -13.10 7.19
C GLY A 33 -6.64 -12.34 8.13
N GLU A 34 -7.19 -11.37 8.85
CA GLU A 34 -6.47 -10.55 9.82
C GLU A 34 -5.89 -11.37 11.00
N PHE A 35 -5.00 -10.74 11.76
CA PHE A 35 -4.48 -11.34 13.00
C PHE A 35 -5.61 -11.61 14.01
N GLY A 36 -5.57 -12.79 14.64
CA GLY A 36 -6.56 -13.20 15.66
C GLY A 36 -7.88 -13.73 15.10
N LEU A 37 -8.04 -13.80 13.77
CA LEU A 37 -9.25 -14.28 13.11
C LEU A 37 -9.44 -15.81 13.19
N GLY A 38 -8.41 -16.55 13.63
CA GLY A 38 -8.48 -18.00 13.81
C GLY A 38 -8.01 -18.84 12.62
N LYS A 39 -7.22 -18.27 11.69
CA LYS A 39 -6.69 -19.00 10.51
C LYS A 39 -6.01 -20.31 10.89
N SER A 40 -5.01 -20.28 11.77
CA SER A 40 -4.28 -21.48 12.21
C SER A 40 -5.21 -22.48 12.90
N PHE A 41 -6.18 -22.03 13.71
CA PHE A 41 -7.19 -22.93 14.29
C PHE A 41 -8.07 -23.61 13.23
N ALA A 42 -8.51 -22.87 12.21
CA ALA A 42 -9.29 -23.44 11.12
C ALA A 42 -8.47 -24.47 10.33
N ILE A 43 -7.19 -24.18 10.07
CA ILE A 43 -6.26 -25.11 9.45
C ILE A 43 -6.05 -26.35 10.31
N ASP A 44 -5.78 -26.21 11.61
CA ASP A 44 -5.59 -27.34 12.51
C ASP A 44 -6.82 -28.25 12.54
N LYS A 45 -8.03 -27.66 12.54
CA LYS A 45 -9.29 -28.42 12.46
C LYS A 45 -9.47 -29.12 11.12
N ILE A 46 -9.17 -28.45 10.01
CA ILE A 46 -9.20 -29.06 8.68
C ILE A 46 -8.18 -30.21 8.61
N TYR A 47 -6.96 -29.98 9.05
CA TYR A 47 -5.87 -30.95 9.03
C TYR A 47 -6.20 -32.18 9.89
N LEU A 48 -6.76 -31.98 11.09
CA LEU A 48 -7.24 -33.06 11.94
C LEU A 48 -8.35 -33.87 11.28
N ASP A 49 -9.35 -33.22 10.67
CA ASP A 49 -10.43 -33.88 9.92
C ASP A 49 -9.85 -34.73 8.76
N LEU A 50 -8.91 -34.18 8.00
CA LEU A 50 -8.23 -34.90 6.92
C LEU A 50 -7.43 -36.09 7.44
N LEU A 51 -6.72 -35.96 8.57
CA LEU A 51 -5.96 -37.05 9.17
C LEU A 51 -6.86 -38.19 9.63
N LEU A 52 -7.95 -37.87 10.34
CA LEU A 52 -8.92 -38.86 10.80
C LEU A 52 -9.58 -39.60 9.63
N ARG A 53 -9.85 -38.90 8.52
CA ARG A 53 -10.36 -39.54 7.30
C ARG A 53 -9.29 -40.40 6.63
N ALA A 54 -8.06 -39.90 6.50
CA ALA A 54 -6.93 -40.65 5.93
C ALA A 54 -6.62 -41.95 6.70
N GLU A 55 -6.86 -41.98 8.01
CA GLU A 55 -6.70 -43.19 8.83
C GLU A 55 -7.79 -44.24 8.55
N ASN A 56 -9.00 -43.81 8.19
CA ASN A 56 -10.17 -44.68 8.03
C ASN A 56 -10.49 -45.03 6.55
N GLU A 57 -10.04 -44.22 5.59
CA GLU A 57 -10.34 -44.32 4.16
C GLU A 57 -9.03 -44.59 3.36
N PHE A 58 -8.88 -45.81 2.81
CA PHE A 58 -7.62 -46.25 2.17
C PHE A 58 -7.17 -45.40 0.97
N ASP A 59 -8.11 -44.88 0.18
CA ASP A 59 -7.86 -44.07 -1.02
C ASP A 59 -7.93 -42.55 -0.75
N PHE A 60 -8.02 -42.14 0.52
CA PHE A 60 -8.17 -40.73 0.88
C PHE A 60 -6.84 -39.95 0.69
N PRO A 61 -6.90 -38.66 0.30
CA PRO A 61 -5.70 -37.87 0.10
C PRO A 61 -4.83 -37.78 1.36
N ILE A 62 -3.51 -37.85 1.18
CA ILE A 62 -2.55 -37.72 2.29
C ILE A 62 -2.39 -36.25 2.68
N PRO A 63 -2.78 -35.85 3.90
CA PRO A 63 -2.63 -34.47 4.34
C PRO A 63 -1.21 -34.21 4.85
N ILE A 64 -0.65 -33.06 4.49
CA ILE A 64 0.69 -32.59 4.87
C ILE A 64 0.57 -31.11 5.25
N CYS A 65 1.05 -30.74 6.43
CA CYS A 65 1.09 -29.35 6.89
C CYS A 65 2.54 -28.87 7.03
N ILE A 66 2.81 -27.66 6.52
CA ILE A 66 4.14 -27.05 6.44
C ILE A 66 4.02 -25.59 6.91
N ASN A 67 5.00 -25.10 7.67
CA ASN A 67 5.09 -23.65 7.94
C ASN A 67 5.85 -22.96 6.78
N ALA A 68 5.36 -21.81 6.31
CA ALA A 68 5.98 -21.07 5.21
C ALA A 68 7.47 -20.74 5.45
N ALA A 69 7.87 -20.49 6.70
CA ALA A 69 9.25 -20.20 7.07
C ALA A 69 10.19 -21.41 6.97
N GLN A 70 9.65 -22.63 6.90
CA GLN A 70 10.42 -23.86 6.71
C GLN A 70 10.66 -24.18 5.22
N LEU A 71 9.97 -23.51 4.30
CA LEU A 71 10.18 -23.69 2.87
C LEU A 71 11.44 -22.95 2.42
N ASP A 72 12.35 -23.66 1.75
CA ASP A 72 13.56 -23.09 1.18
C ASP A 72 13.30 -22.37 -0.16
N ILE A 73 14.37 -21.88 -0.79
CA ILE A 73 14.28 -21.19 -2.09
C ILE A 73 13.81 -22.14 -3.21
N ASP A 74 13.99 -23.46 -3.06
CA ASP A 74 13.72 -24.50 -4.07
C ASP A 74 12.49 -25.35 -3.69
N VAL A 75 11.34 -24.68 -3.63
CA VAL A 75 10.05 -25.27 -3.24
C VAL A 75 9.69 -26.49 -4.11
N GLN A 76 10.00 -26.49 -5.41
CA GLN A 76 9.74 -27.66 -6.27
C GLN A 76 10.49 -28.90 -5.80
N LYS A 77 11.78 -28.77 -5.51
CA LYS A 77 12.61 -29.88 -5.04
C LYS A 77 12.16 -30.37 -3.68
N TYR A 78 11.66 -29.47 -2.83
CA TYR A 78 11.02 -29.85 -1.58
C TYR A 78 9.76 -30.69 -1.82
N LEU A 79 8.88 -30.25 -2.73
CA LEU A 79 7.66 -30.98 -3.10
C LEU A 79 7.96 -32.34 -3.75
N GLU A 80 8.97 -32.45 -4.62
CA GLU A 80 9.39 -33.71 -5.24
C GLU A 80 9.82 -34.78 -4.22
N LYS A 81 10.35 -34.37 -3.06
CA LYS A 81 10.70 -35.30 -1.98
C LYS A 81 9.49 -35.82 -1.22
N ILE A 82 8.38 -35.10 -1.27
CA ILE A 82 7.17 -35.37 -0.47
C ILE A 82 6.11 -36.08 -1.32
N VAL A 83 5.94 -35.67 -2.57
CA VAL A 83 5.02 -36.26 -3.55
C VAL A 83 5.69 -37.47 -4.21
N LEU A 84 5.84 -38.54 -3.43
CA LEU A 84 6.56 -39.75 -3.85
C LEU A 84 5.74 -40.67 -4.75
N ASP A 85 4.42 -40.72 -4.56
CA ASP A 85 3.52 -41.64 -5.27
C ASP A 85 2.47 -40.88 -6.08
N LYS A 86 2.63 -40.86 -7.40
CA LYS A 86 1.71 -40.17 -8.32
C LYS A 86 0.31 -40.80 -8.38
N SER A 87 0.13 -42.01 -7.85
CA SER A 87 -1.19 -42.67 -7.82
C SER A 87 -2.06 -42.23 -6.64
N LYS A 88 -1.48 -41.56 -5.63
CA LYS A 88 -2.20 -41.06 -4.44
C LYS A 88 -2.47 -39.58 -4.54
N ARG A 89 -3.62 -39.12 -4.01
CA ARG A 89 -3.90 -37.69 -3.85
C ARG A 89 -3.19 -37.12 -2.62
N TYR A 90 -2.83 -35.85 -2.65
CA TYR A 90 -2.22 -35.15 -1.51
C TYR A 90 -2.93 -33.84 -1.22
N TRP A 91 -3.00 -33.49 0.06
CA TRP A 91 -3.44 -32.19 0.55
C TRP A 91 -2.27 -31.48 1.19
N ILE A 92 -1.80 -30.40 0.59
CA ILE A 92 -0.66 -29.63 1.08
C ILE A 92 -1.18 -28.33 1.70
N ILE A 93 -0.88 -28.13 2.98
CA ILE A 93 -1.25 -26.92 3.71
C ILE A 93 0.03 -26.18 4.06
N VAL A 94 0.11 -24.90 3.68
CA VAL A 94 1.20 -23.99 4.05
C VAL A 94 0.64 -22.88 4.91
N ASP A 95 1.00 -22.86 6.20
CA ASP A 95 0.57 -21.84 7.15
C ASP A 95 1.59 -20.69 7.23
N GLY A 96 1.11 -19.45 7.37
CA GLY A 96 1.95 -18.30 7.73
C GLY A 96 2.69 -17.62 6.58
N MET A 97 2.07 -17.46 5.40
CA MET A 97 2.72 -16.77 4.26
C MET A 97 3.06 -15.30 4.53
N ASP A 98 2.42 -14.66 5.51
CA ASP A 98 2.77 -13.30 5.98
C ASP A 98 3.94 -13.25 6.97
N GLU A 99 4.39 -14.41 7.45
CA GLU A 99 5.49 -14.52 8.41
C GLU A 99 6.85 -14.54 7.71
N VAL A 100 6.87 -14.83 6.42
CA VAL A 100 8.06 -14.78 5.56
C VAL A 100 8.09 -13.48 4.74
N SER A 101 9.23 -13.19 4.13
CA SER A 101 9.33 -12.09 3.17
C SER A 101 8.32 -12.24 2.04
N VAL A 102 7.81 -11.12 1.50
CA VAL A 102 6.89 -11.16 0.34
C VAL A 102 7.54 -11.81 -0.87
N SER A 103 8.87 -11.71 -1.00
CA SER A 103 9.62 -12.44 -2.03
C SER A 103 9.57 -13.95 -1.83
N ILE A 104 9.73 -14.46 -0.60
CA ILE A 104 9.58 -15.89 -0.29
C ILE A 104 8.11 -16.30 -0.45
N ALA A 105 7.15 -15.53 0.07
CA ALA A 105 5.73 -15.79 -0.06
C ALA A 105 5.29 -15.87 -1.54
N SER A 106 5.75 -14.93 -2.37
CA SER A 106 5.55 -14.97 -3.82
C SER A 106 6.23 -16.19 -4.44
N ASN A 107 7.44 -16.56 -3.98
CA ASN A 107 8.10 -17.77 -4.49
C ASN A 107 7.27 -19.01 -4.21
N ILE A 108 6.78 -19.14 -2.98
CA ILE A 108 5.95 -20.27 -2.55
C ILE A 108 4.66 -20.29 -3.38
N LEU A 109 3.93 -19.17 -3.49
CA LEU A 109 2.68 -19.11 -4.27
C LEU A 109 2.89 -19.62 -5.70
N GLU A 110 3.87 -19.06 -6.41
CA GLU A 110 4.10 -19.43 -7.82
C GLU A 110 4.55 -20.89 -7.96
N ASN A 111 5.40 -21.37 -7.05
CA ASN A 111 5.77 -22.78 -7.07
C ASN A 111 4.58 -23.71 -6.78
N MET A 112 3.63 -23.29 -5.95
CA MET A 112 2.41 -24.05 -5.70
C MET A 112 1.47 -24.05 -6.91
N ARG A 113 1.40 -22.96 -7.69
CA ARG A 113 0.71 -22.92 -8.99
C ARG A 113 1.33 -23.88 -10.00
N ILE A 114 2.66 -23.84 -10.15
CA ILE A 114 3.38 -24.78 -11.01
C ILE A 114 3.13 -26.23 -10.54
N ALA A 115 3.09 -26.47 -9.24
CA ALA A 115 2.88 -27.80 -8.69
C ALA A 115 1.50 -28.37 -9.03
N ILE A 116 0.41 -27.59 -8.94
CA ILE A 116 -0.92 -28.08 -9.29
C ILE A 116 -1.04 -28.39 -10.79
N GLU A 117 -0.38 -27.64 -11.67
CA GLU A 117 -0.35 -27.92 -13.11
C GLU A 117 0.52 -29.15 -13.44
N ARG A 118 1.61 -29.35 -12.69
CA ARG A 118 2.51 -30.49 -12.88
C ARG A 118 1.94 -31.80 -12.35
N TRP A 119 1.12 -31.73 -11.30
CA TRP A 119 0.59 -32.88 -10.57
C TRP A 119 -0.92 -32.74 -10.35
N ASP A 120 -1.69 -33.48 -11.14
CA ASP A 120 -3.16 -33.51 -11.08
C ASP A 120 -3.71 -33.99 -9.73
N ASN A 121 -2.89 -34.69 -8.95
CA ASN A 121 -3.23 -35.31 -7.68
C ASN A 121 -3.04 -34.38 -6.45
N LEU A 122 -2.74 -33.08 -6.65
CA LEU A 122 -2.54 -32.12 -5.55
C LEU A 122 -3.74 -31.21 -5.30
N CYS A 123 -4.04 -30.99 -4.01
CA CYS A 123 -4.87 -29.89 -3.50
C CYS A 123 -4.04 -29.09 -2.49
N ILE A 124 -4.08 -27.75 -2.56
CA ILE A 124 -3.18 -26.87 -1.81
C ILE A 124 -3.97 -25.76 -1.10
N ILE A 125 -3.64 -25.54 0.16
CA ILE A 125 -4.13 -24.42 0.98
C ILE A 125 -2.95 -23.58 1.44
N LEU A 126 -2.99 -22.28 1.20
CA LEU A 126 -2.05 -21.31 1.75
C LEU A 126 -2.80 -20.39 2.72
N THR A 127 -2.19 -19.98 3.83
CA THR A 127 -2.79 -18.96 4.71
C THR A 127 -1.95 -17.70 4.79
N SER A 128 -2.60 -16.54 4.94
CA SER A 128 -1.89 -15.29 5.15
C SER A 128 -2.76 -14.19 5.79
N ARG A 129 -2.11 -13.20 6.41
CA ARG A 129 -2.67 -11.84 6.52
C ARG A 129 -2.74 -11.18 5.13
N PRO A 130 -3.48 -10.06 4.98
CA PRO A 130 -3.51 -9.35 3.70
C PRO A 130 -2.10 -8.93 3.25
N LEU A 131 -1.64 -9.49 2.12
CA LEU A 131 -0.41 -9.12 1.44
C LEU A 131 -0.72 -8.58 0.05
N SER A 132 0.11 -7.66 -0.45
CA SER A 132 -0.06 -7.05 -1.78
C SER A 132 -0.07 -8.09 -2.90
N ILE A 133 0.71 -9.16 -2.77
CA ILE A 133 0.75 -10.28 -3.73
C ILE A 133 -0.55 -11.07 -3.81
N PHE A 134 -1.39 -11.02 -2.77
CA PHE A 134 -2.69 -11.71 -2.73
C PHE A 134 -3.88 -10.77 -3.02
N ALA A 135 -3.63 -9.48 -3.29
CA ALA A 135 -4.68 -8.48 -3.44
C ALA A 135 -5.66 -8.82 -4.57
N ASN A 136 -5.17 -9.29 -5.72
CA ASN A 136 -5.95 -9.47 -6.95
C ASN A 136 -5.84 -10.88 -7.55
N ILE A 137 -5.56 -11.90 -6.74
CA ILE A 137 -5.50 -13.28 -7.21
C ILE A 137 -6.88 -13.95 -7.16
N SER A 138 -7.13 -14.85 -8.11
CA SER A 138 -8.39 -15.58 -8.21
C SER A 138 -8.55 -16.63 -7.09
N GLU A 139 -7.43 -17.13 -6.57
CA GLU A 139 -7.31 -18.20 -5.59
C GLU A 139 -7.70 -17.78 -4.18
N LYS A 140 -7.81 -16.47 -3.95
CA LYS A 140 -8.08 -15.91 -2.63
C LYS A 140 -9.49 -16.23 -2.14
N ILE A 141 -9.57 -16.64 -0.89
CA ILE A 141 -10.79 -16.75 -0.09
C ILE A 141 -10.59 -15.97 1.21
N ARG A 142 -11.51 -15.05 1.53
CA ARG A 142 -11.47 -14.33 2.80
C ARG A 142 -12.12 -15.17 3.90
N MET A 143 -11.37 -15.42 4.96
CA MET A 143 -11.90 -16.06 6.16
C MET A 143 -12.91 -15.14 6.83
N LYS A 144 -14.05 -15.70 7.24
CA LYS A 144 -15.09 -14.96 7.95
C LYS A 144 -14.73 -14.84 9.43
N GLY A 145 -14.94 -13.66 10.00
CA GLY A 145 -14.93 -13.46 11.45
C GLY A 145 -16.19 -14.01 12.11
N LEU A 146 -16.20 -13.96 13.43
CA LEU A 146 -17.39 -14.22 14.23
C LEU A 146 -18.44 -13.13 13.97
N ASN A 147 -19.70 -13.51 13.95
CA ASN A 147 -20.76 -12.52 14.09
C ASN A 147 -20.82 -11.98 15.53
N GLU A 148 -21.57 -10.91 15.74
CA GLU A 148 -21.65 -10.23 17.04
C GLU A 148 -22.15 -11.17 18.15
N ASP A 149 -23.18 -11.98 17.88
CA ASP A 149 -23.73 -12.93 18.86
C ASP A 149 -22.71 -14.01 19.24
N GLU A 150 -22.01 -14.58 18.26
CA GLU A 150 -20.94 -15.57 18.47
C GLU A 150 -19.77 -15.01 19.28
N ALA A 151 -19.35 -13.77 18.98
CA ALA A 151 -18.29 -13.10 19.71
C ALA A 151 -18.68 -12.88 21.18
N LEU A 152 -19.90 -12.40 21.42
CA LEU A 152 -20.43 -12.16 22.76
C LEU A 152 -20.63 -13.45 23.55
N GLU A 153 -21.07 -14.53 22.90
CA GLU A 153 -21.18 -15.84 23.52
C GLU A 153 -19.81 -16.29 24.08
N ILE A 154 -18.74 -16.15 23.30
CA ILE A 154 -17.37 -16.47 23.74
C ILE A 154 -16.94 -15.59 24.91
N VAL A 155 -17.14 -14.28 24.82
CA VAL A 155 -16.78 -13.32 25.89
C VAL A 155 -17.47 -13.70 27.21
N ASN A 156 -18.79 -13.95 27.16
CA ASN A 156 -19.59 -14.29 28.34
C ASN A 156 -19.17 -15.62 28.95
N PHE A 157 -18.92 -16.62 28.10
CA PHE A 157 -18.48 -17.94 28.52
C PHE A 157 -17.13 -17.87 29.25
N ILE A 158 -16.16 -17.15 28.69
CA ILE A 158 -14.84 -16.99 29.31
C ILE A 158 -14.89 -16.20 30.62
N ASN A 159 -15.76 -15.18 30.70
CA ASN A 159 -15.93 -14.35 31.89
C ASN A 159 -16.66 -15.07 33.05
N ASN A 160 -17.17 -16.29 32.85
CA ASN A 160 -17.93 -17.05 33.85
C ASN A 160 -19.16 -16.30 34.41
N GLN A 161 -19.79 -15.42 33.63
CA GLN A 161 -20.99 -14.68 34.05
C GLN A 161 -22.19 -15.04 33.16
N GLN A 162 -23.34 -15.29 33.78
CA GLN A 162 -24.54 -15.87 33.12
C GLN A 162 -25.33 -14.93 32.20
N LYS A 163 -24.93 -13.66 32.07
CA LYS A 163 -25.33 -12.65 31.07
C LYS A 163 -25.12 -11.27 31.70
N LEU A 164 -24.08 -10.55 31.29
CA LEU A 164 -24.05 -9.10 31.50
C LEU A 164 -24.92 -8.47 30.42
N TYR A 165 -26.02 -7.87 30.86
CA TYR A 165 -26.84 -7.02 30.01
C TYR A 165 -26.09 -5.70 29.74
N HIS A 166 -26.00 -5.40 28.44
CA HIS A 166 -25.68 -4.11 27.80
C HIS A 166 -24.22 -3.83 27.44
N PHE A 167 -23.72 -4.61 26.47
CA PHE A 167 -22.62 -4.22 25.58
C PHE A 167 -23.00 -3.13 24.55
N TYR A 168 -24.16 -2.47 24.68
CA TYR A 168 -24.55 -1.30 23.86
C TYR A 168 -23.58 -0.10 23.96
N ASN A 169 -22.63 -0.16 24.90
CA ASN A 169 -21.64 0.87 25.15
C ASN A 169 -20.19 0.37 24.95
N LEU A 170 -19.97 -0.73 24.23
CA LEU A 170 -18.60 -1.04 23.82
C LEU A 170 -18.10 0.09 22.92
N PRO A 171 -16.85 0.56 23.11
CA PRO A 171 -16.24 1.39 22.11
C PRO A 171 -16.28 0.66 20.75
N LYS A 172 -16.63 1.37 19.67
CA LYS A 172 -16.72 0.79 18.30
C LYS A 172 -15.50 -0.02 17.90
N ASP A 173 -14.32 0.39 18.37
CA ASP A 173 -13.07 -0.30 18.14
C ASP A 173 -13.04 -1.71 18.77
N ILE A 174 -13.63 -1.88 19.95
CA ILE A 174 -13.77 -3.17 20.60
C ILE A 174 -14.82 -4.01 19.88
N GLU A 175 -15.96 -3.43 19.52
CA GLU A 175 -17.04 -4.13 18.77
C GLU A 175 -16.50 -4.79 17.49
N VAL A 176 -15.73 -4.05 16.69
CA VAL A 176 -15.14 -4.59 15.46
C VAL A 176 -14.09 -5.65 15.75
N VAL A 177 -13.26 -5.43 16.77
CA VAL A 177 -12.11 -6.30 17.05
C VAL A 177 -12.54 -7.63 17.69
N ILE A 178 -13.60 -7.67 18.50
CA ILE A 178 -14.10 -8.92 19.11
C ILE A 178 -14.71 -9.90 18.11
N GLN A 179 -15.05 -9.46 16.90
CA GLN A 179 -15.38 -10.37 15.79
C GLN A 179 -14.21 -11.30 15.43
N ARG A 180 -13.02 -11.05 15.96
CA ARG A 180 -11.86 -11.93 15.87
C ARG A 180 -11.81 -12.82 17.12
N PRO A 181 -11.88 -14.16 16.99
CA PRO A 181 -11.96 -15.08 18.13
C PRO A 181 -10.93 -14.84 19.23
N LEU A 182 -9.67 -14.56 18.88
CA LEU A 182 -8.62 -14.26 19.87
C LEU A 182 -9.01 -13.08 20.76
N PHE A 183 -9.54 -12.01 20.18
CA PHE A 183 -9.90 -10.81 20.91
C PHE A 183 -11.19 -10.97 21.72
N ALA A 184 -12.13 -11.78 21.26
CA ALA A 184 -13.29 -12.19 22.08
C ALA A 184 -12.83 -12.91 23.35
N ILE A 185 -11.90 -13.87 23.22
CA ILE A 185 -11.30 -14.58 24.36
C ILE A 185 -10.56 -13.59 25.28
N LEU A 186 -9.75 -12.70 24.70
CA LEU A 186 -9.00 -11.71 25.48
C LEU A 186 -9.91 -10.76 26.24
N LEU A 187 -10.99 -10.27 25.62
CA LEU A 187 -11.95 -9.42 26.29
C LEU A 187 -12.61 -10.16 27.46
N GLY A 188 -13.05 -11.41 27.26
CA GLY A 188 -13.61 -12.22 28.36
C GLY A 188 -12.62 -12.39 29.52
N LEU A 189 -11.35 -12.66 29.22
CA LEU A 189 -10.31 -12.77 30.24
C LEU A 189 -10.00 -11.43 30.92
N TYR A 190 -10.01 -10.34 30.16
CA TYR A 190 -9.77 -8.99 30.66
C TYR A 190 -10.85 -8.61 31.68
N LEU A 191 -12.12 -8.70 31.27
CA LEU A 191 -13.28 -8.39 32.10
C LEU A 191 -13.29 -9.20 33.41
N ARG A 192 -12.93 -10.49 33.32
CA ARG A 192 -12.84 -11.37 34.50
C ARG A 192 -11.82 -10.87 35.53
N LYS A 193 -10.69 -10.33 35.07
CA LYS A 193 -9.60 -9.86 35.95
C LYS A 193 -9.82 -8.44 36.44
N THR A 194 -10.43 -7.57 35.63
CA THR A 194 -10.64 -6.15 35.93
C THR A 194 -11.99 -5.85 36.58
N ASN A 195 -12.72 -6.86 37.05
CA ASN A 195 -14.08 -6.73 37.60
C ASN A 195 -15.02 -6.00 36.63
N ASN A 196 -15.02 -6.42 35.36
CA ASN A 196 -15.88 -5.91 34.29
C ASN A 196 -15.64 -4.44 33.87
N ILE A 197 -14.45 -3.88 34.14
CA ILE A 197 -14.04 -2.62 33.52
C ILE A 197 -13.84 -2.86 32.02
N ILE A 198 -14.54 -2.09 31.18
CA ILE A 198 -14.47 -2.21 29.72
C ILE A 198 -13.17 -1.55 29.22
N PRO A 199 -12.36 -2.24 28.40
CA PRO A 199 -11.19 -1.63 27.79
C PRO A 199 -11.61 -0.59 26.75
N ASN A 200 -10.85 0.49 26.65
CA ASN A 200 -11.16 1.55 25.67
C ASN A 200 -10.62 1.20 24.28
N THR A 201 -9.65 0.28 24.18
CA THR A 201 -8.89 0.03 22.95
C THR A 201 -8.49 -1.43 22.78
N SER A 202 -8.33 -1.88 21.54
CA SER A 202 -7.77 -3.19 21.23
C SER A 202 -6.31 -3.35 21.67
N GLY A 203 -5.58 -2.25 21.78
CA GLY A 203 -4.21 -2.22 22.31
C GLY A 203 -4.14 -2.62 23.79
N GLU A 204 -5.16 -2.25 24.59
CA GLU A 204 -5.26 -2.69 25.99
C GLU A 204 -5.47 -4.21 26.09
N LEU A 205 -6.24 -4.81 25.18
CA LEU A 205 -6.41 -6.26 25.11
C LEU A 205 -5.11 -6.99 24.74
N LEU A 206 -4.30 -6.41 23.84
CA LEU A 206 -2.98 -6.94 23.49
C LEU A 206 -1.97 -6.79 24.63
N ALA A 207 -1.91 -5.62 25.26
CA ALA A 207 -1.08 -5.41 26.44
C ALA A 207 -1.44 -6.42 27.55
N TYR A 208 -2.75 -6.65 27.74
CA TYR A 208 -3.26 -7.63 28.68
C TYR A 208 -2.84 -9.07 28.37
N LEU A 209 -2.91 -9.51 27.10
CA LEU A 209 -2.42 -10.82 26.67
C LEU A 209 -0.97 -11.03 27.13
N ILE A 210 -0.16 -10.00 26.95
CA ILE A 210 1.28 -10.02 27.17
C ILE A 210 1.61 -9.95 28.67
N GLU A 211 0.95 -9.07 29.42
CA GLU A 211 1.05 -9.03 30.88
C GLU A 211 0.65 -10.35 31.55
N ASN A 212 -0.35 -11.05 31.00
CA ASN A 212 -0.73 -12.36 31.50
C ASN A 212 0.26 -13.46 31.11
N ALA A 213 0.82 -13.41 29.89
CA ALA A 213 1.94 -14.26 29.50
C ALA A 213 3.12 -14.10 30.49
N PHE A 214 3.39 -12.88 30.96
CA PHE A 214 4.42 -12.62 31.97
C PHE A 214 4.10 -13.14 33.37
N LYS A 215 2.82 -13.27 33.76
CA LYS A 215 2.43 -13.71 35.12
C LYS A 215 2.55 -15.22 35.34
N ASN A 216 2.43 -16.02 34.28
CA ASN A 216 2.51 -17.49 34.36
C ASN A 216 3.94 -18.02 34.40
N VAL A 217 4.91 -17.16 34.11
CA VAL A 217 6.33 -17.46 34.17
C VAL A 217 6.86 -16.67 35.36
N GLU A 218 7.76 -17.25 36.16
CA GLU A 218 8.52 -16.48 37.16
C GLU A 218 9.51 -15.52 36.46
N ILE A 219 9.02 -14.64 35.56
CA ILE A 219 9.80 -13.57 34.92
C ILE A 219 9.92 -12.43 35.93
N ASN A 220 10.69 -12.68 36.99
CA ASN A 220 11.25 -11.64 37.84
C ASN A 220 12.74 -11.40 37.52
N GLU A 221 13.32 -12.06 36.52
CA GLU A 221 14.67 -11.80 36.06
C GLU A 221 14.67 -10.88 34.85
N SER A 222 15.18 -9.65 35.03
CA SER A 222 15.46 -8.66 33.99
C SER A 222 16.17 -9.24 32.75
N ASN A 223 16.96 -10.32 32.94
CA ASN A 223 17.71 -10.98 31.87
C ASN A 223 16.78 -11.67 30.84
N THR A 224 15.71 -12.33 31.28
CA THR A 224 14.80 -13.06 30.38
C THR A 224 14.05 -12.12 29.43
N ASN A 225 13.59 -10.96 29.94
CA ASN A 225 12.95 -9.94 29.11
C ASN A 225 13.94 -9.35 28.07
N GLN A 226 15.19 -9.11 28.47
CA GLN A 226 16.23 -8.64 27.54
C GLN A 226 16.54 -9.66 26.44
N LEU A 227 16.62 -10.94 26.78
CA LEU A 227 16.85 -12.02 25.83
C LEU A 227 15.67 -12.18 24.84
N LEU A 228 14.42 -12.03 25.30
CA LEU A 228 13.24 -12.03 24.42
C LEU A 228 13.25 -10.83 23.47
N MET A 229 13.61 -9.63 23.94
CA MET A 229 13.79 -8.46 23.08
C MET A 229 14.92 -8.64 22.07
N ASN A 230 16.04 -9.25 22.47
CA ASN A 230 17.17 -9.54 21.59
C ASN A 230 16.76 -10.55 20.49
N LEU A 231 16.10 -11.65 20.87
CA LEU A 231 15.54 -12.62 19.92
C LEU A 231 14.62 -11.93 18.90
N ALA A 232 13.70 -11.09 19.38
CA ALA A 232 12.75 -10.41 18.52
C ALA A 232 13.42 -9.43 17.56
N MET A 233 14.41 -8.67 18.04
CA MET A 233 15.18 -7.73 17.24
C MET A 233 15.96 -8.42 16.12
N ILE A 234 16.64 -9.53 16.43
CA ILE A 234 17.42 -10.30 15.45
C ILE A 234 16.46 -10.93 14.44
N SER A 235 15.42 -11.62 14.91
CA SER A 235 14.42 -12.25 14.03
C SER A 235 13.81 -11.25 13.07
N THR A 236 13.32 -10.11 13.58
CA THR A 236 12.70 -9.06 12.76
C THR A 236 13.69 -8.46 11.76
N SER A 237 14.91 -8.14 12.19
CA SER A 237 15.94 -7.56 11.32
C SER A 237 16.39 -8.51 10.22
N SER A 238 16.22 -9.83 10.41
CA SER A 238 16.54 -10.88 9.44
C SER A 238 15.34 -11.35 8.63
N GLY A 239 14.21 -10.64 8.66
CA GLY A 239 13.02 -10.97 7.85
C GLY A 239 12.01 -11.89 8.54
N ASN A 240 11.90 -11.79 9.87
CA ASN A 240 10.98 -12.56 10.71
C ASN A 240 11.23 -14.08 10.71
N VAL A 241 12.50 -14.47 10.52
CA VAL A 241 12.92 -15.88 10.51
C VAL A 241 13.34 -16.39 11.89
N PRO A 242 13.29 -17.71 12.14
CA PRO A 242 13.87 -18.31 13.34
C PRO A 242 15.35 -18.00 13.51
N VAL A 243 15.81 -17.85 14.75
CA VAL A 243 17.19 -17.44 15.08
C VAL A 243 17.94 -18.62 15.69
N LYS A 244 19.24 -18.78 15.39
CA LYS A 244 20.04 -19.86 16.00
C LYS A 244 20.13 -19.65 17.51
N LYS A 245 19.91 -20.69 18.30
CA LYS A 245 19.95 -20.57 19.77
C LYS A 245 21.28 -20.03 20.32
N THR A 246 22.38 -20.33 19.65
CA THR A 246 23.74 -19.85 20.01
C THR A 246 23.94 -18.36 19.81
N GLU A 247 23.07 -17.68 19.06
CA GLU A 247 23.11 -16.23 18.84
C GLU A 247 22.36 -15.46 19.93
N ILE A 248 21.53 -16.15 20.74
CA ILE A 248 20.67 -15.50 21.74
C ILE A 248 21.28 -15.56 23.13
N GLY A 249 21.73 -16.74 23.57
CA GLY A 249 22.26 -16.92 24.92
C GLY A 249 22.88 -18.29 25.12
N ASP A 250 23.35 -18.53 26.33
CA ASP A 250 23.90 -19.83 26.73
C ASP A 250 22.81 -20.90 26.96
N ILE A 251 23.23 -22.12 27.30
CA ILE A 251 22.30 -23.26 27.49
C ILE A 251 21.29 -23.01 28.61
N VAL A 252 21.67 -22.28 29.66
CA VAL A 252 20.79 -22.00 30.81
C VAL A 252 19.78 -20.92 30.42
N GLU A 253 20.24 -19.88 29.74
CA GLU A 253 19.43 -18.78 29.24
C GLU A 253 18.39 -19.27 28.22
N VAL A 254 18.80 -20.07 27.23
CA VAL A 254 17.88 -20.64 26.24
C VAL A 254 16.85 -21.56 26.90
N ARG A 255 17.25 -22.35 27.91
CA ARG A 255 16.31 -23.20 28.66
C ARG A 255 15.30 -22.36 29.45
N SER A 256 15.73 -21.24 30.04
CA SER A 256 14.83 -20.30 30.71
C SER A 256 13.79 -19.73 29.75
N LEU A 257 14.22 -19.33 28.55
CA LEU A 257 13.33 -18.86 27.51
C LEU A 257 12.31 -19.94 27.09
N LEU A 258 12.74 -21.18 26.88
CA LEU A 258 11.83 -22.28 26.52
C LEU A 258 10.81 -22.57 27.62
N ASN A 259 11.22 -22.51 28.89
CA ASN A 259 10.33 -22.68 30.03
C ASN A 259 9.27 -21.57 30.15
N SER A 260 9.50 -20.41 29.51
CA SER A 260 8.49 -19.33 29.48
C SER A 260 7.23 -19.70 28.69
N GLY A 261 7.31 -20.69 27.80
CA GLY A 261 6.20 -21.04 26.90
C GLY A 261 5.89 -19.97 25.84
N LEU A 262 6.74 -18.95 25.70
CA LEU A 262 6.61 -17.91 24.68
C LEU A 262 7.42 -18.21 23.42
N ILE A 263 8.40 -19.11 23.53
CA ILE A 263 9.27 -19.53 22.43
C ILE A 263 9.27 -21.05 22.27
N ILE A 264 9.57 -21.50 21.07
CA ILE A 264 9.76 -22.91 20.70
C ILE A 264 11.16 -23.11 20.12
N GLU A 265 11.69 -24.33 20.23
CA GLU A 265 12.92 -24.75 19.55
C GLU A 265 12.60 -25.79 18.48
N GLU A 266 13.06 -25.55 17.26
CA GLU A 266 13.01 -26.50 16.15
C GLU A 266 14.37 -26.55 15.45
N ASN A 267 14.94 -27.75 15.30
CA ASN A 267 16.21 -27.97 14.58
C ASN A 267 17.39 -27.07 15.03
N GLY A 268 17.44 -26.70 16.32
CA GLY A 268 18.48 -25.82 16.88
C GLY A 268 18.25 -24.31 16.67
N TYR A 269 17.10 -23.94 16.12
CA TYR A 269 16.63 -22.57 15.99
C TYR A 269 15.50 -22.31 16.98
N ILE A 270 15.38 -21.06 17.42
CA ILE A 270 14.33 -20.61 18.32
C ILE A 270 13.50 -19.51 17.67
N SER A 271 12.19 -19.55 17.93
CA SER A 271 11.20 -18.59 17.42
C SER A 271 10.09 -18.40 18.45
N PHE A 272 9.33 -17.32 18.33
CA PHE A 272 8.15 -17.11 19.16
C PHE A 272 7.02 -18.04 18.75
N VAL A 273 6.25 -18.53 19.73
CA VAL A 273 5.04 -19.35 19.50
C VAL A 273 4.00 -18.60 18.68
N LEU A 274 3.91 -17.28 18.87
CA LEU A 274 2.98 -16.41 18.15
C LEU A 274 3.73 -15.22 17.52
N PRO A 275 3.52 -14.91 16.23
CA PRO A 275 4.18 -13.79 15.56
C PRO A 275 3.93 -12.44 16.22
N ILE A 276 2.76 -12.24 16.86
CA ILE A 276 2.45 -10.99 17.56
C ILE A 276 3.37 -10.75 18.76
N LEU A 277 3.85 -11.82 19.41
CA LEU A 277 4.80 -11.70 20.52
C LEU A 277 6.14 -11.21 19.99
N ASN A 278 6.63 -11.79 18.89
CA ASN A 278 7.82 -11.32 18.19
C ASN A 278 7.70 -9.82 17.85
N GLN A 279 6.59 -9.44 17.20
CA GLN A 279 6.35 -8.05 16.79
C GLN A 279 6.28 -7.09 17.97
N TRP A 280 5.69 -7.51 19.10
CA TRP A 280 5.60 -6.70 20.30
C TRP A 280 6.94 -6.55 21.02
N PHE A 281 7.71 -7.62 21.18
CA PHE A 281 9.05 -7.54 21.79
C PHE A 281 10.01 -6.74 20.90
N ALA A 282 9.87 -6.81 19.57
CA ALA A 282 10.58 -5.93 18.66
C ALA A 282 10.18 -4.46 18.88
N ALA A 283 8.88 -4.16 18.99
CA ALA A 283 8.41 -2.80 19.31
C ALA A 283 8.97 -2.29 20.65
N LYS A 284 8.98 -3.14 21.68
CA LYS A 284 9.55 -2.83 22.99
C LYS A 284 11.06 -2.59 22.94
N SER A 285 11.79 -3.34 22.10
CA SER A 285 13.23 -3.12 21.91
C SER A 285 13.54 -1.73 21.34
N LEU A 286 12.65 -1.17 20.52
CA LEU A 286 12.73 0.21 20.03
C LEU A 286 12.41 1.22 21.13
N SER A 287 11.36 0.97 21.94
CA SER A 287 10.99 1.87 23.04
C SER A 287 12.08 1.96 24.11
N GLU A 288 12.73 0.83 24.41
CA GLU A 288 13.86 0.75 25.36
C GLU A 288 15.22 1.14 24.74
N ASN A 289 15.24 1.66 23.50
CA ASN A 289 16.45 2.08 22.78
C ASN A 289 17.53 0.99 22.61
N MET A 290 17.16 -0.30 22.60
CA MET A 290 18.09 -1.39 22.29
C MET A 290 18.53 -1.37 20.81
N ILE A 291 17.68 -0.83 19.94
CA ILE A 291 17.98 -0.58 18.53
C ILE A 291 17.50 0.83 18.15
N ASN A 292 18.26 1.49 17.27
CA ASN A 292 17.92 2.82 16.79
C ASN A 292 17.20 2.75 15.43
N ILE A 293 16.15 3.56 15.26
CA ILE A 293 15.40 3.63 13.99
C ILE A 293 16.29 3.97 12.79
N ASN A 294 17.32 4.81 12.99
CA ASN A 294 18.27 5.16 11.93
C ASN A 294 19.08 3.97 11.48
N HIS A 295 19.44 3.07 12.40
CA HIS A 295 20.13 1.83 12.03
C HIS A 295 19.24 0.94 11.14
N ILE A 296 17.94 0.84 11.45
CA ILE A 296 16.97 0.08 10.65
C ILE A 296 16.81 0.68 9.24
N ILE A 297 16.72 2.01 9.16
CA ILE A 297 16.61 2.73 7.87
C ILE A 297 17.88 2.52 7.04
N GLU A 298 19.07 2.70 7.64
CA GLU A 298 20.36 2.55 6.96
C GLU A 298 20.62 1.11 6.47
N LYS A 299 20.10 0.12 7.19
CA LYS A 299 20.17 -1.31 6.80
C LYS A 299 19.16 -1.72 5.73
N GLY A 300 18.19 -0.86 5.39
CA GLY A 300 17.14 -1.19 4.44
C GLY A 300 16.13 -2.23 4.93
N THR A 301 16.04 -2.47 6.24
CA THR A 301 15.17 -3.52 6.82
C THR A 301 13.84 -2.98 7.32
N LEU A 302 13.53 -1.71 7.03
CA LEU A 302 12.37 -0.98 7.56
C LEU A 302 11.03 -1.69 7.30
N ASP A 303 10.87 -2.39 6.17
CA ASP A 303 9.64 -3.11 5.86
C ASP A 303 9.35 -4.28 6.83
N TYR A 304 10.38 -4.97 7.32
CA TYR A 304 10.20 -6.00 8.35
C TYR A 304 9.71 -5.42 9.68
N TRP A 305 10.06 -4.16 9.93
CA TRP A 305 9.70 -3.42 11.13
C TRP A 305 8.33 -2.73 11.05
N LYS A 306 7.61 -2.85 9.94
CA LYS A 306 6.28 -2.21 9.75
C LYS A 306 5.31 -2.54 10.91
N TYR A 307 5.07 -3.81 11.18
CA TYR A 307 4.13 -4.21 12.24
C TYR A 307 4.63 -3.87 13.65
N PRO A 308 5.92 -4.09 14.01
CA PRO A 308 6.48 -3.56 15.25
C PRO A 308 6.28 -2.05 15.42
N LEU A 309 6.48 -1.25 14.37
CA LEU A 309 6.27 0.20 14.42
C LEU A 309 4.80 0.58 14.61
N ILE A 310 3.86 -0.15 13.98
CA ILE A 310 2.42 0.04 14.21
C ILE A 310 2.08 -0.24 15.69
N ILE A 311 2.60 -1.33 16.26
CA ILE A 311 2.42 -1.67 17.68
C ILE A 311 3.01 -0.56 18.55
N LEU A 312 4.23 -0.10 18.25
CA LEU A 312 4.90 0.97 18.98
C LEU A 312 4.03 2.23 19.07
N ILE A 313 3.55 2.71 17.93
CA ILE A 313 2.73 3.94 17.83
C ILE A 313 1.36 3.77 18.52
N THR A 314 0.77 2.58 18.45
CA THR A 314 -0.60 2.35 18.93
C THR A 314 -0.71 2.03 20.40
N ILE A 315 0.31 1.39 20.99
CA ILE A 315 0.26 0.82 22.34
C ILE A 315 1.16 1.59 23.33
N PHE A 316 2.35 2.01 22.92
CA PHE A 316 3.29 2.65 23.83
C PHE A 316 2.94 4.14 23.98
N LYS A 317 2.95 4.64 25.23
CA LYS A 317 2.64 6.05 25.55
C LYS A 317 3.93 6.79 25.90
N GLU A 318 4.82 6.96 24.93
CA GLU A 318 6.15 7.51 25.18
C GLU A 318 6.48 8.71 24.28
N ASP A 319 7.24 9.66 24.83
CA ASP A 319 7.83 10.80 24.12
C ASP A 319 8.77 10.38 22.97
N THR A 320 9.22 9.12 22.97
CA THR A 320 10.11 8.52 21.97
C THR A 320 9.46 8.40 20.59
N ILE A 321 8.13 8.29 20.51
CA ILE A 321 7.40 8.07 19.25
C ILE A 321 7.58 9.23 18.28
N ASP A 322 7.54 10.48 18.76
CA ASP A 322 7.71 11.65 17.90
C ASP A 322 9.08 11.71 17.26
N ASN A 323 10.13 11.31 17.99
CA ASN A 323 11.48 11.24 17.45
C ASN A 323 11.59 10.16 16.38
N ILE A 324 11.00 8.98 16.61
CA ILE A 324 10.99 7.88 15.64
C ILE A 324 10.22 8.27 14.36
N LEU A 325 9.00 8.80 14.51
CA LEU A 325 8.20 9.25 13.38
C LEU A 325 8.89 10.38 12.60
N ARG A 326 9.56 11.32 13.29
CA ARG A 326 10.33 12.38 12.65
C ARG A 326 11.43 11.80 11.75
N GLU A 327 12.23 10.87 12.24
CA GLU A 327 13.30 10.26 11.44
C GLU A 327 12.73 9.53 10.20
N ILE A 328 11.63 8.79 10.36
CA ILE A 328 10.98 8.07 9.26
C ILE A 328 10.39 9.06 8.24
N VAL A 329 9.69 10.11 8.69
CA VAL A 329 9.08 11.13 7.80
C VAL A 329 10.14 11.91 7.03
N GLU A 330 11.24 12.29 7.69
CA GLU A 330 12.29 13.09 7.07
C GLU A 330 13.12 12.26 6.06
N LYS A 331 13.29 10.94 6.27
CA LYS A 331 14.13 10.08 5.42
C LYS A 331 13.37 9.21 4.42
N VAL A 332 12.20 8.68 4.79
CA VAL A 332 11.42 7.71 4.00
C VAL A 332 9.92 8.06 4.03
N PRO A 333 9.52 9.24 3.50
CA PRO A 333 8.16 9.77 3.62
C PRO A 333 7.06 8.88 3.01
N GLY A 334 7.41 8.05 2.02
CA GLY A 334 6.48 7.10 1.40
C GLY A 334 6.15 5.90 2.30
N PHE A 335 7.07 5.50 3.18
CA PHE A 335 6.79 4.50 4.21
C PHE A 335 6.04 5.14 5.39
N ALA A 336 6.42 6.38 5.76
CA ALA A 336 5.77 7.12 6.82
C ALA A 336 4.26 7.29 6.59
N SER A 337 3.83 7.58 5.37
CA SER A 337 2.41 7.71 5.02
C SER A 337 1.63 6.42 5.21
N VAL A 338 2.20 5.27 4.82
CA VAL A 338 1.59 3.94 5.05
C VAL A 338 1.48 3.67 6.55
N LEU A 339 2.57 3.91 7.29
CA LEU A 339 2.61 3.71 8.73
C LEU A 339 1.56 4.56 9.46
N ILE A 340 1.46 5.85 9.13
CA ILE A 340 0.49 6.78 9.74
C ILE A 340 -0.95 6.39 9.40
N GLU A 341 -1.22 6.02 8.15
CA GLU A 341 -2.57 5.64 7.73
C GLU A 341 -3.06 4.38 8.46
N GLU A 342 -2.17 3.41 8.71
CA GLU A 342 -2.50 2.15 9.38
C GLU A 342 -2.47 2.23 10.91
N SER A 343 -1.64 3.09 11.51
CA SER A 343 -1.45 3.16 12.98
C SER A 343 -2.31 4.22 13.67
N ILE A 344 -2.61 5.33 13.01
CA ILE A 344 -3.32 6.46 13.64
C ILE A 344 -4.74 6.48 13.09
N LYS A 345 -5.77 6.41 13.93
CA LYS A 345 -7.17 6.32 13.48
C LYS A 345 -7.64 7.57 12.72
N LYS A 346 -8.56 7.37 11.77
CA LYS A 346 -9.35 8.46 11.14
C LYS A 346 -10.20 9.16 12.18
N TRP A 347 -10.41 10.47 12.01
CA TRP A 347 -11.24 11.30 12.87
C TRP A 347 -12.62 10.66 13.05
N GLY A 348 -13.02 10.45 14.31
CA GLY A 348 -14.31 9.87 14.69
C GLY A 348 -14.93 10.62 15.86
N ILE A 349 -16.19 10.28 16.18
CA ILE A 349 -16.88 10.78 17.38
C ILE A 349 -16.17 10.20 18.60
N HIS A 350 -15.13 10.88 19.06
CA HIS A 350 -14.48 10.61 20.34
C HIS A 350 -15.21 11.45 21.40
N ASN A 351 -15.46 10.84 22.56
CA ASN A 351 -16.08 11.53 23.68
C ASN A 351 -15.12 12.51 24.37
N ASP A 352 -13.81 12.39 24.13
CA ASP A 352 -12.77 13.23 24.73
C ASP A 352 -11.90 13.89 23.65
N ILE A 353 -11.71 15.21 23.76
CA ILE A 353 -10.74 15.98 22.97
C ILE A 353 -9.34 15.83 23.56
N THR A 354 -8.32 15.95 22.71
CA THR A 354 -6.92 16.12 23.11
C THR A 354 -6.76 16.99 24.37
N SER A 355 -6.09 16.44 25.38
CA SER A 355 -5.76 17.13 26.64
C SER A 355 -4.75 18.28 26.44
N LEU A 356 -4.00 18.26 25.33
CA LEU A 356 -3.08 19.32 24.93
C LEU A 356 -3.75 20.70 24.91
N SER A 357 -3.05 21.72 25.41
CA SER A 357 -3.46 23.11 25.30
C SER A 357 -3.50 23.58 23.83
N THR A 358 -4.22 24.68 23.57
CA THR A 358 -4.31 25.29 22.23
C THR A 358 -2.93 25.63 21.67
N GLN A 359 -2.02 26.09 22.53
CA GLN A 359 -0.63 26.40 22.18
C GLN A 359 0.16 25.13 21.80
N GLU A 360 0.11 24.09 22.63
CA GLU A 360 0.80 22.82 22.37
C GLU A 360 0.29 22.14 21.10
N CYS A 361 -1.01 22.23 20.80
CA CYS A 361 -1.56 21.76 19.53
C CYS A 361 -0.85 22.43 18.34
N GLY A 362 -0.57 23.73 18.44
CA GLY A 362 0.14 24.48 17.41
C GLY A 362 1.59 24.11 17.25
N GLU A 363 2.28 23.93 18.36
CA GLU A 363 3.67 23.52 18.38
C GLU A 363 3.82 22.15 17.72
N LYS A 364 2.98 21.18 18.09
CA LYS A 364 2.99 19.83 17.52
C LYS A 364 2.62 19.80 16.03
N ILE A 365 1.60 20.55 15.60
CA ILE A 365 1.24 20.64 14.17
C ILE A 365 2.35 21.31 13.36
N ARG A 366 2.94 22.42 13.84
CA ARG A 366 4.03 23.09 13.12
C ARG A 366 5.29 22.23 13.07
N MET A 367 5.64 21.56 14.17
CA MET A 367 6.78 20.64 14.22
C MET A 367 6.63 19.54 13.17
N THR A 368 5.47 18.87 13.13
CA THR A 368 5.24 17.76 12.18
C THR A 368 5.13 18.21 10.74
N MET A 369 4.48 19.33 10.48
CA MET A 369 4.46 19.93 9.14
C MET A 369 5.87 20.31 8.68
N SER A 370 6.73 20.82 9.58
CA SER A 370 8.12 21.11 9.27
C SER A 370 8.91 19.86 8.87
N SER A 371 8.72 18.74 9.58
CA SER A 371 9.35 17.46 9.22
C SER A 371 8.90 16.95 7.85
N TRP A 372 7.62 17.07 7.51
CA TRP A 372 7.16 16.77 6.15
C TRP A 372 7.80 17.70 5.10
N ILE A 373 7.82 19.01 5.33
CA ILE A 373 8.40 19.99 4.39
C ILE A 373 9.85 19.64 4.04
N LYS A 374 10.66 19.23 5.03
CA LYS A 374 12.06 18.82 4.81
C LYS A 374 12.20 17.67 3.82
N SER A 375 11.26 16.72 3.79
CA SER A 375 11.32 15.56 2.89
C SER A 375 10.63 15.76 1.54
N LEU A 376 9.88 16.85 1.35
CA LEU A 376 9.13 17.10 0.12
C LEU A 376 9.92 17.88 -0.95
N GLY A 377 11.00 18.58 -0.58
CA GLY A 377 11.79 19.35 -1.54
C GLY A 377 10.94 20.37 -2.32
N ILE A 378 11.00 20.35 -3.65
CA ILE A 378 10.23 21.26 -4.54
C ILE A 378 8.72 21.08 -4.37
N LEU A 379 8.25 19.88 -4.04
CA LEU A 379 6.83 19.63 -3.85
C LEU A 379 6.24 20.43 -2.69
N ALA A 380 7.06 20.77 -1.68
CA ALA A 380 6.62 21.61 -0.57
C ALA A 380 6.13 22.98 -1.06
N ASP A 381 6.76 23.56 -2.08
CA ASP A 381 6.39 24.87 -2.65
C ASP A 381 4.98 24.84 -3.27
N ILE A 382 4.48 23.64 -3.60
CA ILE A 382 3.22 23.43 -4.30
C ILE A 382 2.11 23.04 -3.32
N ILE A 383 2.40 22.17 -2.34
CA ILE A 383 1.37 21.57 -1.46
C ILE A 383 1.48 22.00 0.01
N ALA A 384 2.63 22.46 0.48
CA ALA A 384 2.82 22.82 1.88
C ALA A 384 2.47 24.29 2.16
N PRO A 385 2.14 24.65 3.42
CA PRO A 385 1.90 26.03 3.81
C PRO A 385 3.24 26.75 4.08
N VAL A 386 4.01 27.01 3.02
CA VAL A 386 5.32 27.68 3.10
C VAL A 386 5.34 28.99 2.33
N ASP A 387 6.26 29.88 2.70
CA ASP A 387 6.61 31.06 1.91
C ASP A 387 7.60 30.73 0.77
N MET A 388 8.04 31.76 0.02
CA MET A 388 9.00 31.61 -1.08
C MET A 388 10.38 31.09 -0.62
N ASN A 389 10.69 31.19 0.68
CA ASN A 389 11.94 30.71 1.28
C ASN A 389 11.78 29.31 1.91
N ARG A 390 10.66 28.61 1.66
CA ARG A 390 10.30 27.33 2.28
C ARG A 390 10.19 27.39 3.81
N THR A 391 9.97 28.58 4.36
CA THR A 391 9.69 28.73 5.79
C THR A 391 8.20 28.49 6.01
N ILE A 392 7.87 27.68 7.01
CA ILE A 392 6.48 27.39 7.36
C ILE A 392 5.75 28.68 7.76
N LEU A 393 4.55 28.88 7.20
CA LEU A 393 3.72 30.03 7.51
C LEU A 393 3.24 30.00 8.97
N PRO A 394 2.94 31.17 9.57
CA PRO A 394 2.30 31.22 10.88
C PRO A 394 0.99 30.43 10.90
N ILE A 395 0.72 29.75 12.01
CA ILE A 395 -0.53 29.01 12.24
C ILE A 395 -1.44 29.78 13.18
N GLY A 396 -2.73 29.73 12.88
CA GLY A 396 -3.82 30.24 13.69
C GLY A 396 -4.62 29.06 14.22
N ILE A 397 -4.91 29.05 15.52
CA ILE A 397 -5.51 27.90 16.20
C ILE A 397 -6.66 28.36 17.06
N MET A 398 -7.77 27.68 16.92
CA MET A 398 -8.95 27.84 17.75
C MET A 398 -9.35 26.48 18.28
N LYS A 399 -9.47 26.36 19.61
CA LYS A 399 -9.93 25.16 20.28
C LYS A 399 -11.17 25.53 21.08
N ASP A 400 -12.26 24.82 20.85
CA ASP A 400 -13.45 24.86 21.70
C ASP A 400 -13.65 23.50 22.38
N ASP A 401 -14.76 23.34 23.10
CA ASP A 401 -15.06 22.13 23.89
C ASP A 401 -15.36 20.90 23.00
N GLU A 402 -15.53 21.07 21.69
CA GLU A 402 -15.85 19.99 20.75
C GLU A 402 -14.84 19.83 19.58
N TRP A 403 -14.13 20.88 19.20
CA TRP A 403 -13.37 20.97 17.96
C TRP A 403 -12.04 21.70 18.10
N LEU A 404 -11.09 21.25 17.27
CA LEU A 404 -9.87 21.98 16.96
C LEU A 404 -9.97 22.50 15.53
N TYR A 405 -9.75 23.80 15.34
CA TYR A 405 -9.66 24.45 14.05
C TYR A 405 -8.27 25.05 13.85
N ILE A 406 -7.73 24.89 12.64
CA ILE A 406 -6.50 25.56 12.22
C ILE A 406 -6.68 26.36 10.94
N SER A 407 -5.87 27.40 10.78
CA SER A 407 -5.69 28.13 9.53
C SER A 407 -4.22 28.55 9.38
N TRP A 408 -3.69 28.51 8.16
CA TRP A 408 -2.36 29.04 7.87
C TRP A 408 -2.46 30.49 7.40
N TYR A 409 -1.65 31.38 7.98
CA TYR A 409 -1.66 32.79 7.66
C TYR A 409 -1.01 33.06 6.30
N ARG A 410 -1.72 33.76 5.41
CA ARG A 410 -1.23 34.15 4.07
C ARG A 410 -1.15 35.66 3.86
N GLY A 411 -1.38 36.44 4.92
CA GLY A 411 -1.28 37.89 4.88
C GLY A 411 0.16 38.40 4.84
N ARG A 412 0.31 39.72 4.73
CA ARG A 412 1.63 40.38 4.60
C ARG A 412 2.22 40.85 5.92
N LYS A 413 1.43 40.87 7.01
CA LYS A 413 1.92 41.30 8.33
C LYS A 413 2.83 40.25 8.95
N LYS A 414 3.86 40.69 9.67
CA LYS A 414 4.70 39.80 10.47
C LYS A 414 3.94 39.43 11.75
N LEU A 415 3.65 38.14 11.92
CA LEU A 415 2.95 37.60 13.09
C LEU A 415 3.87 36.64 13.88
N PRO A 416 3.58 36.40 15.17
CA PRO A 416 4.11 35.25 15.89
C PRO A 416 3.86 33.95 15.12
N GLU A 417 4.67 32.94 15.37
CA GLU A 417 4.55 31.67 14.65
C GLU A 417 3.26 30.91 14.95
N ILE A 418 2.72 31.07 16.17
CA ILE A 418 1.47 30.48 16.64
C ILE A 418 0.59 31.62 17.14
N ASN A 419 -0.66 31.65 16.67
CA ASN A 419 -1.63 32.67 17.02
C ASN A 419 -2.90 31.97 17.49
N ILE A 420 -3.40 32.34 18.67
CA ILE A 420 -4.70 31.86 19.14
C ILE A 420 -5.77 32.75 18.50
N LEU A 421 -6.69 32.14 17.77
CA LEU A 421 -7.74 32.85 17.05
C LEU A 421 -9.03 32.87 17.88
N ASP A 422 -9.66 34.04 17.95
CA ASP A 422 -11.01 34.20 18.47
C ASP A 422 -12.00 34.05 17.31
N GLY A 423 -12.90 33.06 17.38
CA GLY A 423 -13.83 32.67 16.31
C GLY A 423 -14.81 33.73 15.79
N ASN A 424 -14.78 34.94 16.36
CA ASN A 424 -15.68 36.05 16.03
C ASN A 424 -15.15 36.98 14.91
N LYS A 425 -13.95 36.75 14.35
CA LYS A 425 -13.40 37.58 13.27
C LYS A 425 -12.90 36.73 12.10
N ILE A 426 -13.67 36.74 11.01
CA ILE A 426 -13.18 36.24 9.71
C ILE A 426 -12.24 37.31 9.15
N GLU A 427 -10.94 37.16 9.43
CA GLU A 427 -9.90 37.96 8.80
C GLU A 427 -9.50 37.31 7.47
N TYR A 428 -9.60 38.06 6.36
CA TYR A 428 -9.34 37.57 5.00
C TYR A 428 -7.94 36.96 4.78
N ASP A 429 -6.98 37.28 5.65
CA ASP A 429 -5.60 36.76 5.58
C ASP A 429 -5.46 35.33 6.15
N TRP A 430 -6.47 34.85 6.91
CA TRP A 430 -6.57 33.49 7.44
C TRP A 430 -7.48 32.65 6.55
N LEU A 431 -6.93 32.14 5.46
CA LEU A 431 -7.68 31.40 4.45
C LEU A 431 -7.80 29.92 4.81
N SER A 432 -8.99 29.36 4.60
CA SER A 432 -9.30 27.92 4.69
C SER A 432 -9.13 27.31 6.09
N TYR A 433 -10.17 27.44 6.91
CA TYR A 433 -10.26 26.77 8.20
C TYR A 433 -10.45 25.25 8.03
N LYS A 434 -9.58 24.45 8.65
CA LYS A 434 -9.73 23.00 8.77
C LYS A 434 -10.10 22.67 10.21
N GLY A 435 -11.25 22.02 10.41
CA GLY A 435 -11.73 21.56 11.71
C GLY A 435 -11.69 20.05 11.83
N ALA A 436 -11.26 19.52 12.97
CA ALA A 436 -11.46 18.11 13.33
C ALA A 436 -11.58 17.93 14.85
N ARG A 437 -11.90 16.71 15.27
CA ARG A 437 -12.01 16.31 16.67
C ARG A 437 -10.89 15.32 17.03
N PRO A 438 -9.65 15.81 17.30
CA PRO A 438 -8.56 14.92 17.69
C PRO A 438 -8.83 14.34 19.08
N GLY A 439 -8.81 13.01 19.19
CA GLY A 439 -8.88 12.34 20.50
C GLY A 439 -7.60 12.49 21.31
N ASP A 440 -7.61 12.01 22.55
CA ASP A 440 -6.51 12.16 23.52
C ASP A 440 -5.30 11.21 23.31
N ARG A 441 -5.19 10.60 22.12
CA ARG A 441 -4.02 9.76 21.81
C ARG A 441 -2.84 10.62 21.36
N SER A 442 -1.63 10.22 21.74
CA SER A 442 -0.39 10.75 21.20
C SER A 442 -0.36 10.60 19.67
N SER A 443 0.28 11.55 18.98
CA SER A 443 0.59 11.51 17.54
C SER A 443 -0.51 11.87 16.52
N TRP A 444 -1.73 12.26 16.91
CA TRP A 444 -2.79 12.65 15.95
C TRP A 444 -2.37 13.75 14.96
N TYR A 445 -1.49 14.66 15.38
CA TYR A 445 -0.97 15.77 14.58
C TYR A 445 -0.12 15.31 13.37
N TRP A 446 0.49 14.11 13.42
CA TRP A 446 1.15 13.50 12.25
C TRP A 446 0.14 13.16 11.15
N ARG A 447 -0.99 12.55 11.53
CA ARG A 447 -2.09 12.26 10.59
C ARG A 447 -2.72 13.55 10.07
N TRP A 448 -2.91 14.55 10.93
CA TRP A 448 -3.47 15.84 10.54
C TRP A 448 -2.72 16.51 9.41
N THR A 449 -1.39 16.65 9.58
CA THR A 449 -0.51 17.32 8.63
C THR A 449 -0.38 16.51 7.34
N PHE A 450 -0.28 15.19 7.45
CA PHE A 450 -0.27 14.30 6.29
C PHE A 450 -1.55 14.42 5.44
N GLU A 451 -2.74 14.37 6.06
CA GLU A 451 -4.00 14.49 5.32
C GLU A 451 -4.18 15.86 4.65
N GLU A 452 -3.64 16.93 5.25
CA GLU A 452 -3.64 18.25 4.60
C GLU A 452 -2.79 18.25 3.32
N LEU A 453 -1.58 17.67 3.38
CA LEU A 453 -0.68 17.55 2.24
C LEU A 453 -1.28 16.64 1.15
N ARG A 454 -1.80 15.46 1.55
CA ARG A 454 -2.51 14.52 0.67
C ARG A 454 -3.70 15.15 -0.04
N GLY A 455 -4.54 15.89 0.68
CA GLY A 455 -5.72 16.52 0.08
C GLY A 455 -5.35 17.56 -0.99
N LYS A 456 -4.31 18.36 -0.75
CA LYS A 456 -3.79 19.32 -1.73
C LYS A 456 -3.15 18.62 -2.92
N LEU A 457 -2.32 17.60 -2.69
CA LEU A 457 -1.69 16.81 -3.75
C LEU A 457 -2.75 16.11 -4.62
N THR A 458 -3.73 15.46 -4.01
CA THR A 458 -4.87 14.82 -4.70
C THR A 458 -5.55 15.78 -5.66
N LYS A 459 -5.81 17.02 -5.22
CA LYS A 459 -6.41 18.05 -6.07
C LYS A 459 -5.49 18.44 -7.24
N ILE A 460 -4.19 18.53 -7.03
CA ILE A 460 -3.22 18.88 -8.07
C ILE A 460 -3.11 17.76 -9.11
N ILE A 461 -3.01 16.52 -8.68
CA ILE A 461 -2.93 15.34 -9.56
C ILE A 461 -4.22 15.20 -10.39
N LYS A 462 -5.40 15.26 -9.75
CA LYS A 462 -6.69 15.17 -10.45
C LYS A 462 -6.91 16.30 -11.47
N ASN A 463 -6.33 17.48 -11.24
CA ASN A 463 -6.40 18.62 -12.15
C ASN A 463 -5.21 18.73 -13.12
N LYS A 464 -4.31 17.72 -13.14
CA LYS A 464 -3.12 17.70 -14.00
C LYS A 464 -2.23 18.95 -13.85
N ALA A 465 -2.14 19.49 -12.63
CA ALA A 465 -1.72 20.87 -12.36
C ALA A 465 -0.31 21.04 -11.77
N LEU A 466 0.55 20.01 -11.83
CA LEU A 466 1.96 20.21 -11.49
C LEU A 466 2.60 21.20 -12.47
N PRO A 467 3.59 21.99 -12.02
CA PRO A 467 4.38 22.83 -12.91
C PRO A 467 4.98 22.01 -14.06
N ILE A 468 5.04 22.62 -15.24
CA ILE A 468 5.54 21.95 -16.45
C ILE A 468 7.05 21.79 -16.32
N CYS A 469 7.52 20.55 -16.26
CA CYS A 469 8.95 20.21 -16.16
C CYS A 469 9.44 19.29 -17.29
N THR A 470 8.58 18.90 -18.22
CA THR A 470 8.91 17.99 -19.33
C THR A 470 8.63 18.67 -20.68
N GLU A 471 9.47 18.41 -21.67
CA GLU A 471 9.33 19.01 -23.00
C GLU A 471 8.03 18.57 -23.68
N ILE A 472 7.64 17.30 -23.53
CA ILE A 472 6.47 16.76 -24.21
C ILE A 472 5.15 17.33 -23.66
N ILE A 473 5.03 17.51 -22.33
CA ILE A 473 3.84 18.15 -21.73
C ILE A 473 3.76 19.61 -22.17
N TYR A 474 4.90 20.29 -22.29
CA TYR A 474 4.94 21.64 -22.85
C TYR A 474 4.43 21.67 -24.30
N LYS A 475 4.91 20.75 -25.15
CA LYS A 475 4.48 20.65 -26.55
C LYS A 475 2.99 20.34 -26.69
N GLU A 476 2.45 19.38 -25.92
CA GLU A 476 1.01 19.09 -25.89
C GLU A 476 0.20 20.32 -25.48
N LEU A 477 0.64 21.06 -24.44
CA LEU A 477 -0.07 22.29 -24.03
C LEU A 477 -0.05 23.37 -25.13
N MET A 478 1.08 23.57 -25.81
CA MET A 478 1.17 24.53 -26.91
C MET A 478 0.33 24.09 -28.11
N TRP A 479 0.25 22.79 -28.38
CA TRP A 479 -0.63 22.21 -29.40
C TRP A 479 -2.11 22.46 -29.09
N SER A 480 -2.58 22.09 -27.89
CA SER A 480 -3.95 22.34 -27.42
C SER A 480 -4.31 23.83 -27.45
N THR A 481 -3.34 24.70 -27.09
CA THR A 481 -3.53 26.16 -27.16
C THR A 481 -3.72 26.63 -28.60
N SER A 482 -2.93 26.09 -29.52
CA SER A 482 -3.04 26.37 -30.96
C SER A 482 -4.41 25.94 -31.51
N LEU A 483 -4.83 24.70 -31.22
CA LEU A 483 -6.15 24.17 -31.58
C LEU A 483 -7.28 25.09 -31.10
N LYS A 484 -7.20 25.56 -29.85
CA LYS A 484 -8.20 26.46 -29.28
C LYS A 484 -8.26 27.81 -29.97
N ILE A 485 -7.12 28.42 -30.31
CA ILE A 485 -7.05 29.72 -30.99
C ILE A 485 -7.66 29.62 -32.41
N VAL A 486 -7.36 28.54 -33.15
CA VAL A 486 -7.91 28.33 -34.49
C VAL A 486 -9.32 27.72 -34.50
N ARG A 487 -9.83 27.30 -33.33
CA ARG A 487 -11.15 26.64 -33.11
C ARG A 487 -11.24 25.27 -33.78
N LYS A 488 -10.18 24.47 -33.65
CA LYS A 488 -10.14 23.06 -34.05
C LYS A 488 -10.40 22.15 -32.83
N GLY A 489 -10.98 20.98 -33.06
CA GLY A 489 -11.23 19.98 -32.02
C GLY A 489 -9.95 19.25 -31.58
N SER A 490 -10.01 18.53 -30.45
CA SER A 490 -8.88 17.78 -29.87
C SER A 490 -8.37 16.65 -30.77
N LEU A 491 -9.22 16.11 -31.64
CA LEU A 491 -8.86 15.04 -32.58
C LEU A 491 -8.12 15.53 -33.84
N TYR A 492 -7.96 16.85 -34.02
CA TYR A 492 -7.28 17.39 -35.20
C TYR A 492 -5.76 17.19 -35.09
N THR A 493 -5.15 16.57 -36.10
CA THR A 493 -3.70 16.23 -36.07
C THR A 493 -2.88 16.86 -37.19
N LYS A 494 -3.49 17.53 -38.17
CA LYS A 494 -2.77 18.16 -39.31
C LYS A 494 -2.08 19.45 -38.86
N SER A 495 -0.97 19.82 -39.49
CA SER A 495 -0.23 21.03 -39.12
C SER A 495 -1.07 22.31 -39.27
N ILE A 496 -0.78 23.32 -38.44
CA ILE A 496 -1.50 24.61 -38.40
C ILE A 496 -0.56 25.72 -38.83
N SER A 497 -0.98 26.58 -39.77
CA SER A 497 -0.15 27.70 -40.21
C SER A 497 0.02 28.75 -39.10
N ILE A 498 1.27 29.19 -38.87
CA ILE A 498 1.55 30.29 -37.93
C ILE A 498 0.84 31.59 -38.35
N ASN A 499 0.68 31.83 -39.66
CA ASN A 499 -0.02 33.01 -40.16
C ASN A 499 -1.51 33.01 -39.79
N GLU A 500 -2.15 31.82 -39.81
CA GLU A 500 -3.54 31.66 -39.37
C GLU A 500 -3.67 31.97 -37.87
N ILE A 501 -2.76 31.43 -37.05
CA ILE A 501 -2.70 31.66 -35.60
C ILE A 501 -2.52 33.15 -35.31
N LYS A 502 -1.55 33.81 -35.95
CA LYS A 502 -1.30 35.25 -35.78
C LYS A 502 -2.51 36.10 -36.13
N SER A 503 -3.14 35.81 -37.28
CA SER A 503 -4.33 36.56 -37.70
C SER A 503 -5.46 36.44 -36.67
N ARG A 504 -5.65 35.27 -36.05
CA ARG A 504 -6.62 35.06 -34.96
C ARG A 504 -6.21 35.77 -33.68
N ILE A 505 -4.93 35.73 -33.31
CA ILE A 505 -4.43 36.44 -32.12
C ILE A 505 -4.70 37.94 -32.24
N GLU A 506 -4.39 38.55 -33.38
CA GLU A 506 -4.58 39.98 -33.64
C GLU A 506 -6.06 40.37 -33.64
N LYS A 507 -6.94 39.55 -34.25
CA LYS A 507 -8.36 39.87 -34.39
C LYS A 507 -9.18 39.58 -33.13
N GLU A 508 -8.86 38.52 -32.41
CA GLU A 508 -9.75 37.96 -31.37
C GLU A 508 -9.11 37.90 -29.97
N TYR A 509 -7.77 37.86 -29.87
CA TYR A 509 -7.07 37.66 -28.59
C TYR A 509 -6.13 38.82 -28.20
N GLN A 510 -6.23 39.98 -28.86
CA GLN A 510 -5.31 41.11 -28.64
C GLN A 510 -5.27 41.59 -27.19
N ASN A 511 -6.43 41.60 -26.52
CA ASN A 511 -6.60 42.09 -25.14
C ASN A 511 -6.74 40.96 -24.10
N ILE A 512 -6.47 39.71 -24.49
CA ILE A 512 -6.60 38.55 -23.60
C ILE A 512 -5.23 38.27 -22.97
N SER A 513 -5.16 38.35 -21.64
CA SER A 513 -3.93 38.07 -20.88
C SER A 513 -3.63 36.57 -20.78
N ASP A 514 -4.68 35.75 -20.66
CA ASP A 514 -4.59 34.32 -20.42
C ASP A 514 -5.68 33.57 -21.18
N ILE A 515 -5.34 32.40 -21.68
CA ILE A 515 -6.29 31.48 -22.32
C ILE A 515 -6.45 30.22 -21.46
N ASN A 516 -7.69 29.83 -21.19
CA ASN A 516 -7.98 28.59 -20.47
C ASN A 516 -7.89 27.41 -21.44
N VAL A 517 -6.97 26.47 -21.23
CA VAL A 517 -6.79 25.26 -22.05
C VAL A 517 -6.72 24.06 -21.11
N ASN A 518 -7.60 23.07 -21.28
CA ASN A 518 -7.63 21.85 -20.46
C ASN A 518 -7.56 22.12 -18.94
N LYS A 519 -8.40 23.06 -18.48
CA LYS A 519 -8.50 23.56 -17.09
C LYS A 519 -7.24 24.30 -16.57
N LYS A 520 -6.24 24.52 -17.42
CA LYS A 520 -5.04 25.33 -17.13
C LYS A 520 -5.20 26.74 -17.68
N ARG A 521 -4.67 27.73 -16.96
CA ARG A 521 -4.50 29.09 -17.47
C ARG A 521 -3.14 29.18 -18.15
N VAL A 522 -3.13 29.44 -19.45
CA VAL A 522 -1.91 29.65 -20.23
C VAL A 522 -1.75 31.15 -20.46
N PRO A 523 -0.68 31.78 -19.95
CA PRO A 523 -0.39 33.17 -20.24
C PRO A 523 -0.20 33.37 -21.74
N MET A 524 -0.87 34.38 -22.30
CA MET A 524 -0.75 34.70 -23.73
C MET A 524 0.66 35.17 -24.09
N SER A 525 1.43 35.72 -23.14
CA SER A 525 2.85 36.02 -23.31
C SER A 525 3.66 34.76 -23.60
N LEU A 526 3.50 33.71 -22.78
CA LEU A 526 4.18 32.43 -22.97
C LEU A 526 3.90 31.83 -24.35
N TYR A 527 2.64 31.85 -24.79
CA TYR A 527 2.28 31.32 -26.10
C TYR A 527 2.82 32.17 -27.26
N LYS A 528 2.83 33.51 -27.14
CA LYS A 528 3.45 34.39 -28.15
C LYS A 528 4.95 34.16 -28.25
N ASP A 529 5.64 33.94 -27.13
CA ASP A 529 7.07 33.62 -27.11
C ASP A 529 7.34 32.27 -27.78
N TYR A 530 6.46 31.27 -27.60
CA TYR A 530 6.52 30.00 -28.31
C TYR A 530 6.43 30.18 -29.83
N ILE A 531 5.45 30.95 -30.32
CA ILE A 531 5.29 31.22 -31.76
C ILE A 531 6.51 31.96 -32.31
N ALA A 532 6.99 33.00 -31.61
CA ALA A 532 8.18 33.74 -32.01
C ALA A 532 9.43 32.84 -32.10
N ASN A 533 9.58 31.88 -31.18
CA ASN A 533 10.69 30.93 -31.20
C ASN A 533 10.66 30.01 -32.44
N LEU A 534 9.47 29.56 -32.85
CA LEU A 534 9.31 28.77 -34.08
C LEU A 534 9.74 29.57 -35.32
N GLU A 535 9.36 30.85 -35.39
CA GLU A 535 9.73 31.73 -36.50
C GLU A 535 11.24 32.01 -36.55
N ILE A 536 11.87 32.23 -35.39
CA ILE A 536 13.34 32.38 -35.30
C ILE A 536 14.05 31.13 -35.83
N LYS A 537 13.44 29.95 -35.67
CA LYS A 537 13.95 28.67 -36.20
C LYS A 537 13.58 28.42 -37.68
N GLY A 538 12.88 29.35 -38.33
CA GLY A 538 12.42 29.20 -39.72
C GLY A 538 11.24 28.23 -39.90
N ILE A 539 10.56 27.87 -38.82
CA ILE A 539 9.40 26.96 -38.84
C ILE A 539 8.14 27.81 -39.02
N ASN A 540 7.34 27.52 -40.05
CA ASN A 540 6.14 28.30 -40.41
C ASN A 540 4.81 27.62 -40.01
N VAL A 541 4.88 26.45 -39.39
CA VAL A 541 3.72 25.66 -38.96
C VAL A 541 3.90 25.18 -37.53
N VAL A 542 2.79 25.03 -36.82
CA VAL A 542 2.75 24.26 -35.57
C VAL A 542 2.35 22.84 -35.93
N GLU A 543 3.17 21.86 -35.55
CA GLU A 543 2.91 20.43 -35.79
C GLU A 543 2.32 19.77 -34.55
N CYS A 544 1.48 18.75 -34.77
CA CYS A 544 1.03 17.88 -33.71
C CYS A 544 2.25 17.12 -33.13
N PRO A 545 2.45 17.07 -31.80
CA PRO A 545 3.61 16.42 -31.20
C PRO A 545 3.61 14.89 -31.34
N ILE A 546 2.52 14.32 -31.83
CA ILE A 546 2.27 12.88 -31.95
C ILE A 546 1.82 12.51 -33.37
N PRO A 547 2.12 11.29 -33.86
CA PRO A 547 1.78 10.85 -35.21
C PRO A 547 0.27 10.96 -35.49
N GLY A 548 -0.11 11.71 -36.52
CA GLY A 548 -1.51 11.99 -36.88
C GLY A 548 -2.21 10.87 -37.65
N GLU A 549 -3.45 11.11 -38.05
CA GLU A 549 -4.23 10.23 -38.95
C GLU A 549 -3.53 10.02 -40.31
N ASP A 550 -3.67 8.83 -40.89
CA ASP A 550 -3.15 8.46 -42.22
C ASP A 550 -4.24 8.02 -43.21
N ILE A 551 -5.50 7.91 -42.75
CA ILE A 551 -6.66 7.58 -43.58
C ILE A 551 -7.53 8.83 -43.77
N GLU A 552 -7.68 9.31 -45.01
CA GLU A 552 -8.48 10.52 -45.31
C GLU A 552 -9.99 10.30 -45.23
N ASN A 553 -10.46 9.09 -45.59
CA ASN A 553 -11.88 8.73 -45.63
C ASN A 553 -12.09 7.44 -44.81
N PRO A 554 -12.21 7.57 -43.47
CA PRO A 554 -12.43 6.42 -42.60
C PRO A 554 -13.76 5.72 -42.91
N LYS A 555 -13.82 4.41 -42.60
CA LYS A 555 -15.00 3.59 -42.91
C LYS A 555 -16.21 3.89 -42.01
N ASP A 556 -15.97 4.45 -40.83
CA ASP A 556 -16.97 4.81 -39.84
C ASP A 556 -16.50 6.06 -39.04
N ASP A 557 -17.35 6.52 -38.12
CA ASP A 557 -17.13 7.74 -37.32
C ASP A 557 -16.33 7.50 -36.01
N TRP A 558 -15.77 6.31 -35.79
CA TRP A 558 -14.96 6.06 -34.60
C TRP A 558 -13.59 6.74 -34.69
N VAL A 559 -13.11 7.24 -33.54
CA VAL A 559 -11.87 8.04 -33.45
C VAL A 559 -10.62 7.29 -33.93
N TRP A 560 -10.62 5.96 -33.85
CA TRP A 560 -9.51 5.11 -34.30
C TRP A 560 -9.57 4.77 -35.79
N SER A 561 -10.70 4.96 -36.46
CA SER A 561 -10.90 4.54 -37.86
C SER A 561 -10.15 5.40 -38.87
N ALA A 562 -9.65 6.56 -38.44
CA ALA A 562 -8.75 7.42 -39.22
C ALA A 562 -7.28 6.93 -39.23
N TYR A 563 -6.99 5.81 -38.55
CA TYR A 563 -5.65 5.24 -38.42
C TYR A 563 -5.58 3.83 -39.01
N SER A 564 -4.57 3.56 -39.84
CA SER A 564 -4.20 2.19 -40.18
C SER A 564 -3.58 1.46 -38.98
N ASP A 565 -3.55 0.13 -39.01
CA ASP A 565 -2.88 -0.70 -37.99
C ASP A 565 -1.42 -0.25 -37.77
N GLU A 566 -0.70 0.06 -38.85
CA GLU A 566 0.69 0.52 -38.80
C GLU A 566 0.81 1.90 -38.14
N GLN A 567 -0.07 2.84 -38.51
CA GLN A 567 -0.06 4.17 -37.93
C GLN A 567 -0.47 4.15 -36.46
N LEU A 568 -1.43 3.31 -36.09
CA LEU A 568 -1.85 3.10 -34.70
C LEU A 568 -0.70 2.54 -33.85
N TYR A 569 0.07 1.59 -34.40
CA TYR A 569 1.27 1.07 -33.77
C TYR A 569 2.34 2.16 -33.57
N ILE A 570 2.68 2.91 -34.62
CA ILE A 570 3.67 4.00 -34.55
C ILE A 570 3.27 5.05 -33.52
N ARG A 571 1.98 5.44 -33.51
CA ARG A 571 1.41 6.38 -32.54
C ARG A 571 1.52 5.85 -31.11
N THR A 572 1.15 4.59 -30.88
CA THR A 572 1.19 3.94 -29.56
C THR A 572 2.62 3.88 -29.02
N VAL A 573 3.57 3.40 -29.83
CA VAL A 573 4.99 3.30 -29.44
C VAL A 573 5.57 4.68 -29.11
N LYS A 574 5.28 5.71 -29.94
CA LYS A 574 5.75 7.07 -29.68
C LYS A 574 5.18 7.63 -28.38
N ILE A 575 3.88 7.46 -28.13
CA ILE A 575 3.23 7.95 -26.91
C ILE A 575 3.82 7.26 -25.68
N TYR A 576 3.89 5.93 -25.64
CA TYR A 576 4.40 5.21 -24.47
C TYR A 576 5.88 5.48 -24.19
N LYS A 577 6.68 5.70 -25.24
CA LYS A 577 8.07 6.15 -25.09
C LYS A 577 8.16 7.48 -24.34
N GLU A 578 7.39 8.48 -24.77
CA GLU A 578 7.37 9.80 -24.13
C GLU A 578 6.72 9.77 -22.74
N VAL A 579 5.73 8.89 -22.50
CA VAL A 579 5.14 8.67 -21.19
C VAL A 579 6.18 8.19 -20.18
N ILE A 580 7.01 7.20 -20.54
CA ILE A 580 8.03 6.66 -19.63
C ILE A 580 9.06 7.75 -19.28
N ILE A 581 9.52 8.50 -20.29
CA ILE A 581 10.46 9.62 -20.11
C ILE A 581 9.83 10.70 -19.21
N GLY A 582 8.64 11.19 -19.57
CA GLY A 582 7.98 12.26 -18.84
C GLY A 582 7.57 11.87 -17.41
N TYR A 583 7.16 10.62 -17.20
CA TYR A 583 6.88 10.08 -15.87
C TYR A 583 8.12 10.12 -14.98
N LYS A 584 9.26 9.63 -15.50
CA LYS A 584 10.54 9.63 -14.80
C LYS A 584 10.97 11.06 -14.43
N GLU A 585 10.94 11.99 -15.38
CA GLU A 585 11.31 13.39 -15.16
C GLU A 585 10.44 14.06 -14.09
N ILE A 586 9.12 13.82 -14.10
CA ILE A 586 8.20 14.34 -13.08
C ILE A 586 8.52 13.77 -11.70
N VAL A 587 8.75 12.45 -11.61
CA VAL A 587 9.09 11.79 -10.35
C VAL A 587 10.42 12.28 -9.79
N GLU A 588 11.45 12.43 -10.62
CA GLU A 588 12.75 12.94 -10.19
C GLU A 588 12.69 14.41 -9.75
N THR A 589 11.86 15.22 -10.41
CA THR A 589 11.72 16.65 -10.13
C THR A 589 10.91 16.91 -8.86
N PHE A 590 9.72 16.31 -8.75
CA PHE A 590 8.75 16.65 -7.70
C PHE A 590 8.71 15.62 -6.57
N PHE A 591 9.18 14.39 -6.78
CA PHE A 591 9.02 13.31 -5.79
C PHE A 591 10.38 12.68 -5.37
N PRO A 592 11.46 13.46 -5.14
CA PRO A 592 12.81 12.90 -5.02
C PRO A 592 13.01 11.91 -3.87
N LEU A 593 12.29 12.07 -2.75
CA LEU A 593 12.32 11.13 -1.61
C LEU A 593 11.15 10.13 -1.61
N LEU A 594 10.08 10.42 -2.36
CA LEU A 594 8.95 9.51 -2.52
C LEU A 594 9.21 8.46 -3.61
N LYS A 595 10.10 8.75 -4.57
CA LYS A 595 10.39 7.90 -5.73
C LYS A 595 10.77 6.46 -5.38
N ASN A 596 11.44 6.25 -4.24
CA ASN A 596 11.83 4.93 -3.73
C ASN A 596 10.64 4.08 -3.25
N ARG A 597 9.43 4.64 -3.27
CA ARG A 597 8.17 3.93 -2.98
C ARG A 597 7.15 4.07 -4.12
N LEU A 598 7.55 4.64 -5.27
CA LEU A 598 6.72 4.69 -6.47
C LEU A 598 7.08 3.51 -7.36
N ARG A 599 6.20 2.51 -7.40
CA ARG A 599 6.46 1.20 -8.01
C ARG A 599 7.05 1.28 -9.42
N LYS A 600 6.48 2.07 -10.32
CA LYS A 600 6.99 2.18 -11.71
C LYS A 600 8.41 2.77 -11.75
N PHE A 601 8.71 3.70 -10.84
CA PHE A 601 10.03 4.29 -10.72
C PHE A 601 11.04 3.30 -10.12
N VAL A 602 10.65 2.56 -9.09
CA VAL A 602 11.50 1.53 -8.46
C VAL A 602 11.81 0.39 -9.43
N LEU A 603 10.87 0.04 -10.31
CA LEU A 603 11.12 -0.94 -11.36
C LEU A 603 12.08 -0.42 -12.45
N TYR A 604 12.29 0.90 -12.59
CA TYR A 604 13.17 1.46 -13.62
C TYR A 604 14.66 1.13 -13.34
N PRO A 605 15.48 0.83 -14.37
CA PRO A 605 15.10 0.61 -15.77
C PRO A 605 14.30 -0.69 -15.93
N PHE A 606 13.35 -0.70 -16.87
CA PHE A 606 12.50 -1.86 -17.16
C PHE A 606 12.27 -2.05 -18.65
N THR A 607 11.83 -3.24 -19.04
CA THR A 607 11.16 -3.48 -20.32
C THR A 607 9.65 -3.31 -20.12
N LEU A 608 9.02 -2.42 -20.88
CA LEU A 608 7.57 -2.42 -21.04
C LEU A 608 7.25 -3.38 -22.18
N LYS A 609 6.69 -4.53 -21.82
CA LYS A 609 6.16 -5.49 -22.80
C LYS A 609 4.68 -5.26 -22.98
N GLY A 610 4.20 -5.20 -24.22
CA GLY A 610 2.78 -5.07 -24.47
C GLY A 610 2.31 -5.65 -25.79
N ASP A 611 1.05 -6.05 -25.80
CA ASP A 611 0.33 -6.58 -26.94
C ASP A 611 -0.74 -5.57 -27.34
N LEU A 612 -0.51 -4.89 -28.46
CA LEU A 612 -1.45 -3.97 -29.08
C LEU A 612 -2.44 -4.77 -29.93
N GLN A 613 -3.73 -4.61 -29.64
CA GLN A 613 -4.81 -5.30 -30.32
C GLN A 613 -5.50 -4.35 -31.30
N ALA A 614 -5.73 -4.86 -32.52
CA ALA A 614 -6.51 -4.15 -33.53
C ALA A 614 -7.97 -3.97 -33.09
N PRO A 615 -8.69 -2.97 -33.63
CA PRO A 615 -10.13 -2.87 -33.45
C PRO A 615 -10.84 -4.14 -33.96
N LYS A 616 -11.82 -4.66 -33.22
CA LYS A 616 -12.61 -5.84 -33.63
C LYS A 616 -13.57 -5.47 -34.76
N GLU A 617 -13.89 -6.41 -35.66
CA GLU A 617 -14.89 -6.22 -36.74
C GLU A 617 -16.35 -6.18 -36.23
N THR A 618 -16.58 -6.08 -34.92
CA THR A 618 -17.92 -6.10 -34.31
C THR A 618 -18.43 -4.70 -34.00
N ASP A 619 -19.76 -4.48 -34.06
CA ASP A 619 -20.37 -3.19 -33.75
C ASP A 619 -20.31 -2.87 -32.24
N GLY A 620 -19.70 -1.74 -31.86
CA GLY A 620 -19.82 -1.15 -30.52
C GLY A 620 -18.53 -0.59 -29.91
N PHE A 621 -18.66 0.13 -28.78
CA PHE A 621 -17.52 0.73 -28.05
C PHE A 621 -16.51 -0.30 -27.53
N SER A 622 -16.94 -1.55 -27.30
CA SER A 622 -16.09 -2.68 -26.89
C SER A 622 -15.22 -3.25 -28.01
N ALA A 623 -15.34 -2.75 -29.24
CA ALA A 623 -14.56 -3.16 -30.39
C ALA A 623 -13.35 -2.25 -30.67
N GLY A 624 -13.10 -1.22 -29.85
CA GLY A 624 -11.95 -0.33 -30.02
C GLY A 624 -10.61 -1.03 -29.79
N PRO A 625 -9.48 -0.42 -30.23
CA PRO A 625 -8.16 -1.01 -30.03
C PRO A 625 -7.81 -1.10 -28.54
N GLY A 626 -7.07 -2.13 -28.18
CA GLY A 626 -6.69 -2.43 -26.79
C GLY A 626 -5.17 -2.53 -26.62
N LEU A 627 -4.68 -2.29 -25.41
CA LEU A 627 -3.29 -2.58 -25.05
C LEU A 627 -3.25 -3.34 -23.73
N ASN A 628 -2.69 -4.54 -23.79
CA ASN A 628 -2.31 -5.33 -22.63
C ASN A 628 -0.81 -5.17 -22.40
N TRP A 629 -0.37 -4.84 -21.19
CA TRP A 629 1.06 -4.64 -20.92
C TRP A 629 1.46 -4.91 -19.47
N HIS A 630 2.74 -5.16 -19.28
CA HIS A 630 3.39 -5.31 -17.96
C HIS A 630 4.82 -4.77 -18.00
N LEU A 631 5.43 -4.64 -16.81
CA LEU A 631 6.81 -4.16 -16.64
C LEU A 631 7.70 -5.28 -16.13
N GLU A 632 8.83 -5.50 -16.82
CA GLU A 632 9.88 -6.42 -16.39
C GLU A 632 11.10 -5.60 -15.98
N PRO A 633 11.54 -5.62 -14.70
CA PRO A 633 12.72 -4.86 -14.31
C PRO A 633 13.95 -5.39 -15.06
N LEU A 634 14.82 -4.46 -15.45
CA LEU A 634 16.13 -4.75 -16.02
C LEU A 634 17.21 -4.72 -14.92
N PRO A 635 18.36 -5.40 -15.15
CA PRO A 635 19.55 -5.27 -14.33
C PRO A 635 19.94 -3.80 -14.09
N SER A 636 20.46 -3.49 -12.90
CA SER A 636 20.73 -2.11 -12.48
C SER A 636 21.87 -1.40 -13.24
N ASP A 637 22.64 -2.14 -14.04
CA ASP A 637 23.67 -1.62 -14.95
C ASP A 637 23.10 -1.04 -16.25
N TYR A 638 21.85 -1.38 -16.60
CA TYR A 638 21.14 -0.69 -17.68
C TYR A 638 20.86 0.77 -17.28
N LYS A 639 21.01 1.68 -18.23
CA LYS A 639 20.72 3.11 -18.01
C LYS A 639 19.34 3.53 -18.45
N ASP A 640 18.75 2.77 -19.38
CA ASP A 640 17.52 3.15 -20.07
C ASP A 640 16.52 2.00 -20.12
N PHE A 641 15.27 2.34 -20.38
CA PHE A 641 14.18 1.38 -20.55
C PHE A 641 14.19 0.75 -21.95
N ILE A 642 13.49 -0.37 -22.08
CA ILE A 642 13.22 -1.02 -23.36
C ILE A 642 11.70 -0.97 -23.59
N LEU A 643 11.29 -0.60 -24.80
CA LEU A 643 9.88 -0.62 -25.21
C LEU A 643 9.70 -1.75 -26.23
N ASP A 644 8.96 -2.78 -25.84
CA ASP A 644 8.71 -3.99 -26.63
C ASP A 644 7.19 -4.17 -26.75
N ILE A 645 6.59 -3.40 -27.66
CA ILE A 645 5.17 -3.51 -27.99
C ILE A 645 5.04 -4.29 -29.29
N GLN A 646 4.21 -5.33 -29.31
CA GLN A 646 3.94 -6.13 -30.49
C GLN A 646 2.48 -5.95 -30.93
N PHE A 647 2.25 -6.01 -32.24
CA PHE A 647 0.89 -5.92 -32.79
C PHE A 647 0.30 -7.33 -32.92
N THR A 648 -0.89 -7.54 -32.38
CA THR A 648 -1.56 -8.85 -32.32
C THR A 648 -2.93 -8.78 -32.99
N LYS A 649 -3.27 -9.81 -33.77
CA LYS A 649 -4.56 -9.94 -34.47
C LYS A 649 -5.45 -11.04 -33.87
N GLU A 650 -4.94 -11.81 -32.92
CA GLU A 650 -5.69 -12.88 -32.29
C GLU A 650 -6.58 -12.34 -31.17
N ASP A 651 -7.84 -12.79 -31.17
CA ASP A 651 -8.77 -12.64 -30.05
C ASP A 651 -8.19 -13.40 -28.85
N SER A 652 -7.43 -12.72 -28.01
CA SER A 652 -7.18 -13.21 -26.66
C SER A 652 -8.36 -12.83 -25.76
N ASP A 653 -9.56 -13.28 -26.12
CA ASP A 653 -10.57 -13.60 -25.11
C ASP A 653 -10.01 -14.72 -24.19
N ASP A 654 -9.06 -15.51 -24.71
CA ASP A 654 -8.18 -16.48 -24.02
C ASP A 654 -6.91 -15.85 -23.40
N PHE A 655 -6.95 -14.62 -22.90
CA PHE A 655 -5.89 -14.14 -21.99
C PHE A 655 -6.04 -14.77 -20.59
N HIS A 656 -6.30 -16.07 -20.54
CA HIS A 656 -6.13 -16.90 -19.36
C HIS A 656 -4.69 -16.75 -18.88
N LEU A 657 -4.57 -16.63 -17.56
CA LEU A 657 -3.34 -16.57 -16.77
C LEU A 657 -2.23 -17.46 -17.35
N ASP A 658 -1.31 -16.91 -18.14
CA ASP A 658 0.01 -17.53 -18.22
C ASP A 658 0.73 -17.15 -16.92
N ASP A 659 0.45 -17.90 -15.85
CA ASP A 659 1.09 -17.75 -14.54
C ASP A 659 2.62 -17.74 -14.67
N ASN A 660 3.17 -18.34 -15.73
CA ASN A 660 4.60 -18.28 -16.04
C ASN A 660 5.11 -16.84 -16.25
N ILE A 661 4.33 -15.94 -16.86
CA ILE A 661 4.72 -14.54 -17.05
C ILE A 661 4.78 -13.83 -15.69
N ILE A 662 3.80 -14.06 -14.82
CA ILE A 662 3.77 -13.48 -13.47
C ILE A 662 4.97 -13.98 -12.66
N TYR A 663 5.25 -15.28 -12.74
CA TYR A 663 6.41 -15.90 -12.11
C TYR A 663 7.74 -15.31 -12.59
N GLU A 664 7.94 -15.19 -13.90
CA GLU A 664 9.17 -14.66 -14.47
C GLU A 664 9.38 -13.18 -14.10
N ILE A 665 8.31 -12.37 -14.06
CA ILE A 665 8.40 -10.98 -13.55
C ILE A 665 8.78 -11.00 -12.07
N GLY A 666 8.12 -11.83 -11.26
CA GLY A 666 8.41 -11.96 -9.82
C GLY A 666 9.86 -12.36 -9.55
N LYS A 667 10.40 -13.28 -10.35
CA LYS A 667 11.81 -13.69 -10.31
C LYS A 667 12.74 -12.53 -10.65
N LYS A 668 12.49 -11.79 -11.72
CA LYS A 668 13.28 -10.60 -12.09
C LYS A 668 13.23 -9.51 -11.03
N ILE A 669 12.08 -9.29 -10.38
CA ILE A 669 11.97 -8.35 -9.25
C ILE A 669 12.88 -8.79 -8.10
N LYS A 670 12.85 -10.07 -7.71
CA LYS A 670 13.73 -10.58 -6.65
C LYS A 670 15.20 -10.51 -7.03
N GLU A 671 15.52 -10.75 -8.29
CA GLU A 671 16.90 -10.74 -8.78
C GLU A 671 17.47 -9.32 -8.81
N TYR A 672 16.73 -8.37 -9.40
CA TYR A 672 17.23 -7.03 -9.71
C TYR A 672 16.79 -5.93 -8.74
N ARG A 673 15.82 -6.19 -7.86
CA ARG A 673 15.29 -5.24 -6.86
C ARG A 673 15.21 -5.89 -5.48
N ARG A 674 16.29 -6.54 -5.04
CA ARG A 674 16.37 -7.30 -3.78
C ARG A 674 15.89 -6.51 -2.55
N ASP A 675 16.29 -5.25 -2.45
CA ASP A 675 15.99 -4.41 -1.29
C ASP A 675 14.52 -3.96 -1.27
N ASP A 676 13.85 -3.90 -2.42
CA ASP A 676 12.47 -3.40 -2.56
C ASP A 676 11.43 -4.50 -2.83
N CYS A 677 11.87 -5.73 -3.11
CA CYS A 677 10.99 -6.85 -3.49
C CYS A 677 9.93 -7.21 -2.44
N MET A 678 10.08 -6.71 -1.20
CA MET A 678 9.18 -6.93 -0.08
C MET A 678 7.81 -6.28 -0.23
N TRP A 679 7.71 -5.19 -0.96
CA TRP A 679 6.43 -4.47 -1.10
C TRP A 679 5.99 -4.37 -2.57
N LEU A 680 6.90 -4.66 -3.51
CA LEU A 680 6.60 -4.73 -4.93
C LEU A 680 5.72 -5.94 -5.26
N SER A 681 4.60 -5.70 -5.93
CA SER A 681 3.77 -6.74 -6.54
C SER A 681 4.01 -6.83 -8.04
N VAL A 682 3.66 -7.97 -8.64
CA VAL A 682 3.54 -8.09 -10.10
C VAL A 682 2.21 -7.47 -10.53
N THR A 683 2.20 -6.73 -11.64
CA THR A 683 0.94 -6.22 -12.21
C THR A 683 0.97 -6.34 -13.70
N ARG A 684 -0.21 -6.57 -14.23
CA ARG A 684 -0.53 -6.48 -15.63
C ARG A 684 -1.69 -5.52 -15.80
N THR A 685 -1.66 -4.74 -16.88
CA THR A 685 -2.67 -3.74 -17.18
C THR A 685 -3.25 -4.04 -18.55
N GLY A 686 -4.55 -4.32 -18.59
CA GLY A 686 -5.33 -4.30 -19.82
C GLY A 686 -6.19 -3.04 -19.86
N GLN A 687 -6.20 -2.35 -21.01
CA GLN A 687 -7.05 -1.18 -21.19
C GLN A 687 -7.45 -0.99 -22.65
N VAL A 688 -8.63 -0.40 -22.86
CA VAL A 688 -8.98 0.24 -24.13
C VAL A 688 -7.99 1.38 -24.37
N LEU A 689 -7.52 1.48 -25.60
CA LEU A 689 -6.48 2.43 -25.99
C LEU A 689 -7.10 3.83 -26.11
N ASP A 690 -6.76 4.70 -25.15
CA ASP A 690 -7.21 6.10 -25.12
C ASP A 690 -6.03 7.03 -25.41
N ILE A 691 -5.71 7.16 -26.70
CA ILE A 691 -4.52 7.89 -27.18
C ILE A 691 -4.83 8.93 -28.26
N PHE A 692 -6.10 9.23 -28.52
CA PHE A 692 -6.53 9.94 -29.74
C PHE A 692 -6.69 11.46 -29.55
N GLU A 693 -6.85 11.94 -28.32
CA GLU A 693 -7.01 13.37 -28.03
C GLU A 693 -5.71 14.18 -28.20
N ASP A 694 -5.72 15.45 -27.77
CA ASP A 694 -4.64 16.42 -27.93
C ASP A 694 -3.58 16.40 -26.81
N THR A 695 -3.87 15.74 -25.67
CA THR A 695 -2.91 15.58 -24.56
C THR A 695 -2.74 14.14 -24.03
N PRO A 696 -2.67 13.09 -24.88
CA PRO A 696 -2.68 11.69 -24.42
C PRO A 696 -1.46 11.33 -23.56
N ILE A 697 -0.29 11.93 -23.81
CA ILE A 697 0.93 11.62 -23.05
C ILE A 697 0.81 12.18 -21.63
N THR A 698 0.40 13.44 -21.50
CA THR A 698 0.10 14.07 -20.20
C THR A 698 -0.90 13.21 -19.43
N ASP A 699 -1.96 12.76 -20.09
CA ASP A 699 -3.05 12.04 -19.46
C ASP A 699 -2.61 10.69 -18.89
N ILE A 700 -1.84 9.92 -19.65
CA ILE A 700 -1.28 8.65 -19.19
C ILE A 700 -0.26 8.87 -18.06
N ILE A 701 0.60 9.89 -18.16
CA ILE A 701 1.56 10.22 -17.10
C ILE A 701 0.85 10.49 -15.77
N TYR A 702 -0.20 11.32 -15.79
CA TYR A 702 -0.96 11.63 -14.57
C TYR A 702 -1.74 10.43 -14.04
N LYS A 703 -2.27 9.57 -14.92
CA LYS A 703 -2.88 8.29 -14.52
C LYS A 703 -1.87 7.37 -13.83
N TRP A 704 -0.66 7.25 -14.38
CA TRP A 704 0.42 6.46 -13.80
C TRP A 704 0.87 6.99 -12.44
N LEU A 705 1.00 8.32 -12.32
CA LEU A 705 1.37 8.99 -11.09
C LEU A 705 0.28 8.87 -10.01
N GLU A 706 -0.98 9.03 -10.38
CA GLU A 706 -2.11 8.83 -9.46
C GLU A 706 -2.12 7.41 -8.90
N GLN A 707 -1.92 6.38 -9.73
CA GLN A 707 -1.88 4.98 -9.29
C GLN A 707 -0.73 4.71 -8.30
N ASP A 708 0.49 5.18 -8.62
CA ASP A 708 1.65 4.96 -7.74
C ASP A 708 1.49 5.74 -6.43
N LEU A 709 1.02 6.99 -6.45
CA LEU A 709 0.78 7.77 -5.23
C LEU A 709 -0.35 7.19 -4.37
N LYS A 710 -1.42 6.65 -4.97
CA LYS A 710 -2.50 5.95 -4.24
C LYS A 710 -1.96 4.74 -3.49
N SER A 711 -1.03 3.99 -4.08
CA SER A 711 -0.45 2.78 -3.47
C SER A 711 0.30 3.05 -2.15
N ILE A 712 0.73 4.30 -1.95
CA ILE A 712 1.43 4.77 -0.74
C ILE A 712 0.60 5.80 0.06
N ASN A 713 -0.71 5.84 -0.18
CA ASN A 713 -1.68 6.72 0.48
C ASN A 713 -1.45 8.22 0.31
N TRP A 714 -0.65 8.69 -0.67
CA TRP A 714 -0.40 10.12 -0.92
C TRP A 714 -1.47 10.79 -1.80
N VAL A 715 -2.37 10.00 -2.39
CA VAL A 715 -3.55 10.46 -3.13
C VAL A 715 -4.76 9.60 -2.72
N ASP A 716 -5.94 10.23 -2.62
CA ASP A 716 -7.23 9.56 -2.33
C ASP A 716 -7.87 8.86 -3.54
#